data_AF-A0A7C6IZC7-F1
#
_entry.id   AF-A0A7C6IZC7-F1
#
_cell.length_a   1.000
_cell.length_b   1.000
_cell.length_c   1.000
_cell.angle_alpha   90.00
_cell.angle_beta   90.00
_cell.angle_gamma   90.00
#
_symmetry.space_group_name_H-M   'P 1'
#
loop_
_entity.id
_entity.type
_entity.pdbx_description
1 polymer ?
#
loop_
_entity_poly.entity_id
_entity_poly.type
_entity_poly.pdbx_seq_one_letter_code
_entity_poly.pdbx_strand_id
1 'polypeptide(L)'
;VKRVELHAHTQMSDMDSVVDVKKMVKRAINWGHKAIAITDHGVVQSFPEANNAISPWNFSSEEDKQRAKDFKIIYGMEAYLVDDVQEIVVGGKGQSLMDSFVIFDIETTGFSAINDKIIEIGAVKIKSGEIVDRYSTFVNPQVPIPYEIEQLTGIRDDMVIDAPLIESILPEFLDFCHGSGLVAHNASFDVGFIDHNAKKLGISTDFTVIDTVSLSRLLLPELSRYRLNNVAKALKVSLENHHRAVDDAEATAEIFIKLCDMLKEKGISNVDEIDTLGELSNEAIRKLPAYHAIILCTNDIGRINLYKMVSLSHIEYYNKRPKIPKSLLNQCREGILLGTACEAGELFRAIVGNKSREYISKLVNYYDYLEIQPLCNNEFMLRSDKGSGREVNSMEDLININKKIVALGEEYNKPVVATCDVHFLDPEDVIYRQIILAGKGFKDTDEMAGLYLRTTEEMLKEFMYLGSEKAEEVVITNTNLIADKIEKISPVRPDKCPPVIEKSDEELRNICYEKAHSMYGNPLPKPVQERLEHELNSIISNGFAVMYIISQKLVWKSNEDGYLVGSRGSVGSSFVATMSGITEVNPLAPHYYCPKCYYSDFDSEEVKKYVGSSGCDMPDKECPSCGEQLAKDGHDIPFETFLGFNGDKEPDIDLNFSGEYQSRAHDYTEEIFGKGQTFRAGTIGTLAEKTAFGYVKNYFEERGIHKRNVEIDRIIQGCVGVRRTTGQHPGGIVVLPHGENIYSFTPVQRPANDMTTSTITTHFDYHSIDHNLLKLDILGHDDPTMIRMMEDLTGVDAQTIRFDDEKVLSLFKDQKALGLSAGDVEGCELGCLGIPEFGTDFVMQMVKDTKPKSFSDLVRISGLSHGTDVWLNNAQTLIEEGKCTLSTAICTRDDIMTYLINTGVEPGQAFKIMESVRKGKGLTSDMEEAMVAAGVPDWYIWSCKQIKYMFPKAHAAAYVMMAFRIAYFKVYHPLAYYAAYFSIRASAFNYELMCLGRQRLEEHMADYKRRSNELTKKEQDTYRDMRIVQEMYARGFEFMPIDVYRAKAHHFQIIDGKLMPSFSSLDGLGDKAADAVVEAAKKGKFLSRDDFKIRSKVSSTVVDNMAKMGLLGDLPLSNQMSILDYLNG
;
A
#
# COMPACT_ATOMS: atom_id res chain seq x y z
N VAL A 1 14.33 -3.51 40.26
CA VAL A 1 13.37 -3.20 39.17
C VAL A 1 14.19 -2.68 37.99
N LYS A 2 13.90 -3.09 36.76
CA LYS A 2 14.62 -2.64 35.55
C LYS A 2 13.87 -1.52 34.84
N ARG A 3 14.55 -0.77 33.98
CA ARG A 3 13.99 0.27 33.10
C ARG A 3 12.86 -0.29 32.20
N VAL A 4 11.98 0.59 31.75
CA VAL A 4 11.10 0.37 30.59
C VAL A 4 11.48 1.35 29.48
N GLU A 5 11.59 0.85 28.24
CA GLU A 5 11.73 1.71 27.06
C GLU A 5 10.35 2.17 26.59
N LEU A 6 10.18 3.48 26.41
CA LEU A 6 8.91 4.13 26.08
C LEU A 6 8.92 4.81 24.71
N HIS A 7 10.06 4.83 24.01
CA HIS A 7 10.23 5.45 22.70
C HIS A 7 11.15 4.57 21.84
N ALA A 8 10.56 3.79 20.93
CA ALA A 8 11.30 2.86 20.07
C ALA A 8 10.62 2.66 18.72
N HIS A 9 11.45 2.71 17.67
CA HIS A 9 11.08 2.55 16.27
C HIS A 9 11.49 1.18 15.77
N THR A 10 10.68 0.64 14.86
CA THR A 10 10.88 -0.66 14.23
C THR A 10 11.09 -0.51 12.73
N GLN A 11 11.31 -1.62 12.03
CA GLN A 11 11.34 -1.67 10.57
C GLN A 11 10.11 -1.05 9.88
N MET A 12 9.00 -0.80 10.59
CA MET A 12 7.82 -0.13 10.03
C MET A 12 7.89 1.41 10.03
N SER A 13 8.88 2.00 10.71
CA SER A 13 9.24 3.40 10.55
C SER A 13 9.94 3.60 9.20
N ASP A 14 9.18 4.18 8.25
CA ASP A 14 9.47 4.16 6.81
C ASP A 14 10.87 4.66 6.42
N MET A 15 11.70 3.72 5.97
CA MET A 15 13.10 3.95 5.57
C MET A 15 13.88 4.75 6.63
N ASP A 16 13.75 4.36 7.90
CA ASP A 16 14.42 5.04 9.03
C ASP A 16 15.00 4.07 10.06
N SER A 17 14.17 3.18 10.64
CA SER A 17 14.62 2.18 11.61
C SER A 17 14.82 0.82 10.96
N VAL A 18 15.79 0.06 11.49
CA VAL A 18 16.16 -1.29 11.03
C VAL A 18 15.81 -2.37 12.06
N VAL A 19 15.12 -1.99 13.14
CA VAL A 19 14.84 -2.88 14.26
C VAL A 19 13.72 -3.85 13.94
N ASP A 20 14.06 -5.13 13.85
CA ASP A 20 13.09 -6.23 13.89
C ASP A 20 12.39 -6.23 15.26
N VAL A 21 11.08 -6.04 15.24
CA VAL A 21 10.27 -5.89 16.47
C VAL A 21 10.30 -7.15 17.35
N LYS A 22 10.35 -8.35 16.75
CA LYS A 22 10.42 -9.61 17.51
C LYS A 22 11.76 -9.69 18.25
N LYS A 23 12.86 -9.31 17.61
CA LYS A 23 14.19 -9.29 18.25
C LYS A 23 14.23 -8.28 19.39
N MET A 24 13.67 -7.10 19.19
CA MET A 24 13.61 -6.05 20.22
C MET A 24 12.81 -6.50 21.46
N VAL A 25 11.61 -7.04 21.26
CA VAL A 25 10.76 -7.55 22.34
C VAL A 25 11.45 -8.67 23.11
N LYS A 26 12.03 -9.65 22.41
CA LYS A 26 12.78 -10.75 23.04
C LYS A 26 13.97 -10.24 23.85
N ARG A 27 14.69 -9.23 23.34
CA ARG A 27 15.82 -8.62 24.05
C ARG A 27 15.38 -7.92 25.33
N ALA A 28 14.30 -7.15 25.29
CA ALA A 28 13.74 -6.49 26.47
C ALA A 28 13.32 -7.51 27.56
N ILE A 29 12.67 -8.62 27.17
CA ILE A 29 12.35 -9.73 28.08
C ILE A 29 13.62 -10.31 28.70
N ASN A 30 14.64 -10.58 27.89
CA ASN A 30 15.91 -11.15 28.35
C ASN A 30 16.66 -10.22 29.31
N TRP A 31 16.57 -8.90 29.11
CA TRP A 31 17.14 -7.90 30.02
C TRP A 31 16.33 -7.69 31.31
N GLY A 32 15.18 -8.36 31.44
CA GLY A 32 14.32 -8.30 32.61
C GLY A 32 13.47 -7.04 32.68
N HIS A 33 13.24 -6.36 31.55
CA HIS A 33 12.24 -5.30 31.48
C HIS A 33 10.85 -5.93 31.64
N LYS A 34 9.90 -5.21 32.25
CA LYS A 34 8.50 -5.68 32.37
C LYS A 34 7.63 -5.32 31.15
N ALA A 35 8.06 -4.33 30.38
CA ALA A 35 7.34 -3.80 29.24
C ALA A 35 8.28 -3.16 28.22
N ILE A 36 7.78 -2.91 27.02
CA ILE A 36 8.41 -2.08 25.99
C ILE A 36 7.36 -1.40 25.13
N ALA A 37 7.58 -0.13 24.78
CA ALA A 37 6.73 0.59 23.84
C ALA A 37 7.18 0.42 22.40
N ILE A 38 6.20 0.38 21.50
CA ILE A 38 6.39 0.42 20.04
C ILE A 38 5.79 1.75 19.58
N THR A 39 6.60 2.65 19.04
CA THR A 39 6.21 4.04 18.74
C THR A 39 6.67 4.46 17.35
N ASP A 40 6.36 3.66 16.33
CA ASP A 40 6.77 3.94 14.96
C ASP A 40 6.28 5.31 14.45
N HIS A 41 7.01 5.90 13.49
CA HIS A 41 6.70 7.20 12.92
C HIS A 41 5.36 7.20 12.17
N GLY A 42 4.34 7.80 12.79
CA GLY A 42 3.03 8.00 12.22
C GLY A 42 2.25 6.72 11.91
N VAL A 43 2.75 5.52 12.26
CA VAL A 43 2.13 4.24 11.91
C VAL A 43 2.17 3.25 13.07
N VAL A 44 1.39 2.17 12.94
CA VAL A 44 1.25 1.12 13.97
C VAL A 44 1.45 -0.30 13.42
N GLN A 45 2.05 -0.45 12.24
CA GLN A 45 2.11 -1.73 11.50
C GLN A 45 2.85 -2.86 12.22
N SER A 46 3.75 -2.56 13.14
CA SER A 46 4.47 -3.57 13.91
C SER A 46 3.65 -4.19 15.05
N PHE A 47 2.46 -3.66 15.34
CA PHE A 47 1.65 -4.09 16.48
C PHE A 47 1.27 -5.58 16.46
N PRO A 48 0.76 -6.15 15.35
CA PRO A 48 0.43 -7.58 15.30
C PRO A 48 1.65 -8.46 15.52
N GLU A 49 2.79 -8.08 14.93
CA GLU A 49 4.04 -8.84 15.04
C GLU A 49 4.65 -8.74 16.45
N ALA A 50 4.59 -7.57 17.09
CA ALA A 50 5.00 -7.36 18.48
C ALA A 50 4.18 -8.23 19.44
N ASN A 51 2.86 -8.30 19.23
CA ASN A 51 1.98 -9.16 20.03
C ASN A 51 2.27 -10.65 19.80
N ASN A 52 2.54 -11.05 18.56
CA ASN A 52 2.95 -12.42 18.27
C ASN A 52 4.28 -12.77 18.97
N ALA A 53 5.22 -11.82 19.09
CA ALA A 53 6.53 -12.05 19.70
C ALA A 53 6.45 -12.55 21.15
N ILE A 54 5.43 -12.15 21.91
CA ILE A 54 5.20 -12.58 23.31
C ILE A 54 4.39 -13.87 23.43
N SER A 55 4.05 -14.52 22.31
CA SER A 55 3.36 -15.80 22.30
C SER A 55 4.19 -16.87 23.03
N PRO A 56 3.62 -17.63 23.99
CA PRO A 56 4.33 -18.68 24.72
C PRO A 56 4.93 -19.75 23.79
N TRP A 57 4.36 -19.94 22.60
CA TRP A 57 4.85 -20.87 21.58
C TRP A 57 6.22 -20.51 21.02
N ASN A 58 6.67 -19.26 21.20
CA ASN A 58 7.97 -18.78 20.74
C ASN A 58 9.12 -19.05 21.73
N PHE A 59 8.83 -19.64 22.89
CA PHE A 59 9.80 -19.85 23.97
C PHE A 59 9.84 -21.31 24.39
N SER A 60 11.05 -21.84 24.60
CA SER A 60 11.25 -23.26 24.93
C SER A 60 11.18 -23.56 26.43
N SER A 61 11.60 -22.63 27.29
CA SER A 61 11.59 -22.84 28.75
C SER A 61 10.27 -22.35 29.37
N GLU A 62 9.79 -23.03 30.42
CA GLU A 62 8.56 -22.62 31.13
C GLU A 62 8.71 -21.26 31.83
N GLU A 63 9.93 -20.93 32.30
CA GLU A 63 10.23 -19.63 32.89
C GLU A 63 10.12 -18.49 31.86
N ASP A 64 10.64 -18.69 30.65
CA ASP A 64 10.52 -17.71 29.56
C ASP A 64 9.06 -17.57 29.08
N LYS A 65 8.32 -18.68 29.03
CA LYS A 65 6.88 -18.64 28.72
C LYS A 65 6.12 -17.82 29.73
N GLN A 66 6.41 -17.97 31.02
CA GLN A 66 5.76 -17.18 32.06
C GLN A 66 6.16 -15.70 31.96
N ARG A 67 7.45 -15.40 31.77
CA ARG A 67 7.91 -14.02 31.54
C ARG A 67 7.22 -13.38 30.33
N ALA A 68 7.10 -14.09 29.21
CA ALA A 68 6.41 -13.61 28.02
C ALA A 68 4.90 -13.40 28.25
N LYS A 69 4.25 -14.26 29.04
CA LYS A 69 2.85 -14.08 29.46
C LYS A 69 2.65 -12.85 30.33
N ASP A 70 3.62 -12.47 31.16
CA ASP A 70 3.50 -11.31 32.04
C ASP A 70 4.02 -10.01 31.39
N PHE A 71 4.82 -10.13 30.32
CA PHE A 71 5.38 -9.00 29.60
C PHE A 71 4.31 -8.18 28.86
N LYS A 72 4.44 -6.86 28.94
CA LYS A 72 3.49 -5.90 28.34
C LYS A 72 4.09 -5.22 27.12
N ILE A 73 3.43 -5.38 25.98
CA ILE A 73 3.65 -4.50 24.82
C ILE A 73 2.85 -3.24 25.05
N ILE A 74 3.51 -2.09 25.03
CA ILE A 74 2.87 -0.78 25.08
C ILE A 74 2.66 -0.32 23.63
N TYR A 75 1.41 -0.27 23.21
CA TYR A 75 1.04 0.14 21.85
C TYR A 75 1.02 1.66 21.76
N GLY A 76 1.90 2.22 20.94
CA GLY A 76 1.99 3.65 20.74
C GLY A 76 2.41 4.05 19.33
N MET A 77 2.66 5.34 19.16
CA MET A 77 3.07 5.93 17.89
C MET A 77 3.80 7.23 18.17
N GLU A 78 4.86 7.51 17.42
CA GLU A 78 5.38 8.87 17.34
C GLU A 78 4.57 9.64 16.28
N ALA A 79 3.74 10.55 16.75
CA ALA A 79 2.83 11.35 15.95
C ALA A 79 3.51 12.59 15.37
N TYR A 80 3.06 12.99 14.17
CA TYR A 80 3.33 14.32 13.61
C TYR A 80 2.21 15.29 14.02
N LEU A 81 2.29 15.80 15.25
CA LEU A 81 1.29 16.69 15.84
C LEU A 81 1.35 18.09 15.22
N VAL A 82 0.22 18.65 14.82
CA VAL A 82 0.10 20.04 14.35
C VAL A 82 -0.82 20.83 15.27
N ASP A 83 -0.43 22.07 15.57
CA ASP A 83 -1.23 22.96 16.39
C ASP A 83 -2.23 23.75 15.53
N ASP A 84 -3.47 23.26 15.50
CA ASP A 84 -4.60 23.87 14.82
C ASP A 84 -5.59 24.56 15.79
N VAL A 85 -5.25 24.58 17.08
CA VAL A 85 -6.07 25.18 18.15
C VAL A 85 -5.52 26.53 18.63
N GLN A 86 -4.53 27.08 17.91
CA GLN A 86 -3.90 28.34 18.26
C GLN A 86 -4.88 29.51 18.07
N GLU A 87 -5.11 30.28 19.15
CA GLU A 87 -5.93 31.50 19.15
C GLU A 87 -5.38 32.49 18.11
N ILE A 88 -6.23 32.94 17.19
CA ILE A 88 -5.86 33.94 16.17
C ILE A 88 -5.74 35.33 16.82
N VAL A 89 -6.52 35.54 17.89
CA VAL A 89 -6.58 36.76 18.67
C VAL A 89 -6.17 36.45 20.12
N VAL A 90 -5.10 37.09 20.59
CA VAL A 90 -4.65 36.95 21.99
C VAL A 90 -5.09 38.17 22.77
N GLY A 91 -5.69 37.95 23.95
CA GLY A 91 -6.10 39.04 24.84
C GLY A 91 -7.21 39.91 24.26
N GLY A 92 -8.15 39.31 23.52
CA GLY A 92 -9.33 39.99 22.95
C GLY A 92 -10.17 40.70 24.01
N LYS A 93 -10.63 41.92 23.69
CA LYS A 93 -11.43 42.78 24.58
C LYS A 93 -12.73 43.24 23.91
N GLY A 94 -13.21 42.50 22.90
CA GLY A 94 -14.41 42.83 22.14
C GLY A 94 -14.24 43.97 21.14
N GLN A 95 -13.03 44.21 20.64
CA GLN A 95 -12.78 45.28 19.67
C GLN A 95 -13.47 45.02 18.33
N SER A 96 -14.09 46.05 17.77
CA SER A 96 -14.60 46.00 16.41
C SER A 96 -13.46 45.97 15.40
N LEU A 97 -13.66 45.32 14.24
CA LEU A 97 -12.74 45.40 13.10
C LEU A 97 -12.53 46.84 12.56
N MET A 98 -13.38 47.79 12.99
CA MET A 98 -13.28 49.22 12.63
C MET A 98 -12.54 50.07 13.67
N ASP A 99 -12.17 49.50 14.81
CA ASP A 99 -11.43 50.18 15.87
C ASP A 99 -9.98 50.47 15.43
N SER A 100 -9.21 51.10 16.32
CA SER A 100 -7.81 51.45 16.06
C SER A 100 -6.91 50.22 16.22
N PHE A 101 -6.09 49.94 15.22
CA PHE A 101 -5.04 48.91 15.27
C PHE A 101 -3.70 49.53 14.91
N VAL A 102 -2.64 49.14 15.61
CA VAL A 102 -1.26 49.44 15.27
C VAL A 102 -0.64 48.19 14.68
N ILE A 103 -0.30 48.27 13.41
CA ILE A 103 0.45 47.23 12.71
C ILE A 103 1.91 47.59 12.84
N PHE A 104 2.75 46.65 13.27
CA PHE A 104 4.17 46.93 13.43
C PHE A 104 5.03 45.73 13.04
N ASP A 105 6.28 46.04 12.78
CA ASP A 105 7.35 45.13 12.44
C ASP A 105 8.64 45.62 13.11
N ILE A 106 9.54 44.71 13.46
CA ILE A 106 10.83 45.05 14.06
C ILE A 106 11.97 44.37 13.32
N GLU A 107 13.08 45.08 13.25
CA GLU A 107 14.36 44.49 12.85
C GLU A 107 15.24 44.33 14.09
N THR A 108 16.00 43.24 14.15
CA THR A 108 16.73 42.83 15.36
C THR A 108 18.13 42.31 15.04
N THR A 109 19.03 42.28 16.03
CA THR A 109 20.38 41.70 15.90
C THR A 109 20.40 40.17 15.80
N GLY A 110 19.24 39.52 15.82
CA GLY A 110 19.06 38.06 15.85
C GLY A 110 17.62 37.67 16.19
N PHE A 111 17.34 36.39 16.38
CA PHE A 111 15.96 35.88 16.46
C PHE A 111 15.41 35.69 17.89
N SER A 112 16.21 35.91 18.92
CA SER A 112 15.84 35.69 20.32
C SER A 112 15.55 37.00 21.03
N ALA A 113 14.29 37.20 21.44
CA ALA A 113 13.91 38.35 22.27
C ALA A 113 14.74 38.49 23.55
N ILE A 114 15.30 37.37 24.06
CA ILE A 114 16.07 37.35 25.30
C ILE A 114 17.50 37.87 25.08
N ASN A 115 18.16 37.36 24.03
CA ASN A 115 19.60 37.55 23.81
C ASN A 115 19.90 38.67 22.82
N ASP A 116 19.00 38.90 21.86
CA ASP A 116 19.18 39.85 20.78
C ASP A 116 18.51 41.20 21.10
N LYS A 117 18.85 42.21 20.30
CA LYS A 117 18.45 43.60 20.50
C LYS A 117 17.65 44.10 19.31
N ILE A 118 16.70 45.00 19.57
CA ILE A 118 15.94 45.70 18.53
C ILE A 118 16.86 46.75 17.89
N ILE A 119 16.85 46.87 16.56
CA ILE A 119 17.62 47.84 15.78
C ILE A 119 16.73 48.81 14.99
N GLU A 120 15.51 48.43 14.64
CA GLU A 120 14.50 49.30 14.03
C GLU A 120 13.10 48.90 14.52
N ILE A 121 12.22 49.88 14.73
CA ILE A 121 10.78 49.67 14.92
C ILE A 121 10.06 50.46 13.83
N GLY A 122 9.23 49.77 13.05
CA GLY A 122 8.33 50.37 12.08
C GLY A 122 6.89 50.04 12.43
N ALA A 123 6.01 51.03 12.41
CA ALA A 123 4.61 50.85 12.73
C ALA A 123 3.70 51.82 11.98
N VAL A 124 2.50 51.36 11.68
CA VAL A 124 1.42 52.15 11.08
C VAL A 124 0.15 51.98 11.89
N LYS A 125 -0.55 53.08 12.16
CA LYS A 125 -1.84 53.06 12.85
C LYS A 125 -2.95 53.12 11.82
N ILE A 126 -3.86 52.16 11.88
CA ILE A 126 -5.09 52.17 11.10
C ILE A 126 -6.29 52.48 11.99
N LYS A 127 -7.28 53.16 11.42
CA LYS A 127 -8.59 53.35 12.04
C LYS A 127 -9.65 53.37 10.96
N SER A 128 -10.73 52.60 11.16
CA SER A 128 -11.82 52.50 10.18
C SER A 128 -11.37 52.11 8.76
N GLY A 129 -10.31 51.29 8.65
CA GLY A 129 -9.78 50.78 7.38
C GLY A 129 -8.81 51.71 6.64
N GLU A 130 -8.42 52.84 7.22
CA GLU A 130 -7.45 53.78 6.64
C GLU A 130 -6.22 53.94 7.54
N ILE A 131 -5.04 54.08 6.95
CA ILE A 131 -3.81 54.43 7.67
C ILE A 131 -3.89 55.90 8.09
N VAL A 132 -3.92 56.16 9.39
CA VAL A 132 -4.08 57.50 9.97
C VAL A 132 -2.79 58.07 10.56
N ASP A 133 -1.80 57.23 10.86
CA ASP A 133 -0.53 57.67 11.44
C ASP A 133 0.61 56.66 11.17
N ARG A 134 1.87 57.11 11.25
CA ARG A 134 3.07 56.28 11.02
C ARG A 134 4.13 56.57 12.09
N TYR A 135 4.84 55.54 12.53
CA TYR A 135 5.95 55.60 13.47
C TYR A 135 7.12 54.77 12.92
N SER A 136 8.32 55.35 12.84
CA SER A 136 9.51 54.65 12.39
C SER A 136 10.73 55.23 13.07
N THR A 137 11.54 54.38 13.70
CA THR A 137 12.77 54.81 14.37
C THR A 137 13.81 53.70 14.36
N PHE A 138 15.08 54.10 14.24
CA PHE A 138 16.21 53.24 14.59
C PHE A 138 16.36 53.18 16.11
N VAL A 139 16.94 52.08 16.57
CA VAL A 139 17.26 51.82 17.98
C VAL A 139 18.71 51.43 18.06
N ASN A 140 19.47 52.05 18.96
CA ASN A 140 20.86 51.66 19.19
C ASN A 140 20.90 50.37 20.04
N PRO A 141 21.38 49.24 19.48
CA PRO A 141 21.40 47.96 20.18
C PRO A 141 22.51 47.86 21.24
N GLN A 142 23.46 48.80 21.26
CA GLN A 142 24.69 48.82 22.07
C GLN A 142 25.59 47.58 21.91
N VAL A 143 25.35 46.78 20.88
CA VAL A 143 26.14 45.62 20.49
C VAL A 143 26.36 45.66 18.98
N PRO A 144 27.48 45.15 18.46
CA PRO A 144 27.70 45.07 17.01
C PRO A 144 26.61 44.25 16.33
N ILE A 145 26.10 44.73 15.20
CA ILE A 145 25.15 43.97 14.37
C ILE A 145 25.92 42.84 13.65
N PRO A 146 25.47 41.57 13.77
CA PRO A 146 26.09 40.48 13.02
C PRO A 146 25.99 40.71 11.50
N TYR A 147 27.07 40.43 10.76
CA TYR A 147 27.15 40.66 9.30
C TYR A 147 26.00 40.02 8.51
N GLU A 148 25.52 38.85 8.94
CA GLU A 148 24.39 38.14 8.33
C GLU A 148 23.07 38.90 8.47
N ILE A 149 22.89 39.62 9.58
CA ILE A 149 21.74 40.50 9.81
C ILE A 149 21.88 41.76 8.96
N GLU A 150 23.07 42.35 8.86
CA GLU A 150 23.30 43.49 7.95
C GLU A 150 22.96 43.12 6.50
N GLN A 151 23.25 41.88 6.07
CA GLN A 151 22.85 41.40 4.75
C GLN A 151 21.34 41.20 4.59
N LEU A 152 20.65 40.84 5.67
CA LEU A 152 19.21 40.58 5.67
C LEU A 152 18.42 41.90 5.69
N THR A 153 18.76 42.81 6.59
CA THR A 153 18.01 44.04 6.88
C THR A 153 18.55 45.26 6.16
N GLY A 154 19.81 45.21 5.72
CA GLY A 154 20.50 46.38 5.16
C GLY A 154 20.90 47.43 6.22
N ILE A 155 20.59 47.20 7.50
CA ILE A 155 20.92 48.09 8.61
C ILE A 155 22.34 47.78 9.09
N ARG A 156 23.20 48.79 9.10
CA ARG A 156 24.61 48.69 9.53
C ARG A 156 24.84 49.39 10.85
N ASP A 157 25.92 49.04 11.54
CA ASP A 157 26.31 49.68 12.82
C ASP A 157 26.36 51.22 12.72
N ASP A 158 26.82 51.79 11.59
CA ASP A 158 26.90 53.24 11.38
C ASP A 158 25.53 53.94 11.30
N MET A 159 24.46 53.19 11.03
CA MET A 159 23.09 53.72 10.94
C MET A 159 22.41 53.83 12.31
N VAL A 160 22.81 53.01 13.28
CA VAL A 160 22.14 52.88 14.58
C VAL A 160 22.96 53.39 15.76
N ILE A 161 24.27 53.64 15.59
CA ILE A 161 25.16 54.03 16.70
C ILE A 161 24.76 55.34 17.37
N ASP A 162 24.21 56.28 16.61
CA ASP A 162 23.73 57.58 17.12
C ASP A 162 22.20 57.59 17.38
N ALA A 163 21.52 56.45 17.19
CA ALA A 163 20.10 56.33 17.44
C ALA A 163 19.78 56.28 18.96
N PRO A 164 18.56 56.64 19.38
CA PRO A 164 18.17 56.53 20.78
C PRO A 164 18.14 55.07 21.27
N LEU A 165 18.25 54.89 22.58
CA LEU A 165 18.23 53.57 23.19
C LEU A 165 16.79 53.05 23.35
N ILE A 166 16.63 51.73 23.46
CA ILE A 166 15.32 51.10 23.61
C ILE A 166 14.57 51.58 24.85
N GLU A 167 15.28 51.98 25.91
CA GLU A 167 14.69 52.51 27.15
C GLU A 167 13.95 53.84 26.94
N SER A 168 14.34 54.62 25.93
CA SER A 168 13.63 55.84 25.50
C SER A 168 12.57 55.56 24.44
N ILE A 169 12.87 54.68 23.48
CA ILE A 169 12.00 54.41 22.33
C ILE A 169 10.77 53.58 22.72
N LEU A 170 10.94 52.57 23.58
CA LEU A 170 9.85 51.67 23.92
C LEU A 170 8.66 52.40 24.59
N PRO A 171 8.85 53.30 25.57
CA PRO A 171 7.76 54.11 26.11
C PRO A 171 7.04 54.95 25.04
N GLU A 172 7.79 55.55 24.09
CA GLU A 172 7.21 56.34 22.99
C GLU A 172 6.37 55.46 22.05
N PHE A 173 6.88 54.29 21.69
CA PHE A 173 6.15 53.32 20.87
C PHE A 173 4.88 52.79 21.58
N LEU A 174 4.97 52.50 22.89
CA LEU A 174 3.81 52.04 23.66
C LEU A 174 2.75 53.14 23.81
N ASP A 175 3.15 54.41 23.92
CA ASP A 175 2.21 55.55 23.88
C ASP A 175 1.55 55.68 22.50
N PHE A 176 2.32 55.45 21.42
CA PHE A 176 1.76 55.35 20.07
C PHE A 176 0.73 54.21 19.96
N CYS A 177 0.93 53.09 20.65
CA CYS A 177 0.00 51.96 20.66
C CYS A 177 -1.22 52.13 21.58
N HIS A 178 -1.24 53.17 22.42
CA HIS A 178 -2.26 53.33 23.46
C HIS A 178 -3.68 53.33 22.88
N GLY A 179 -4.55 52.50 23.47
CA GLY A 179 -5.95 52.34 23.05
C GLY A 179 -6.17 51.63 21.72
N SER A 180 -5.14 51.00 21.14
CA SER A 180 -5.22 50.24 19.89
C SER A 180 -4.94 48.75 20.11
N GLY A 181 -5.46 47.88 19.24
CA GLY A 181 -4.97 46.50 19.13
C GLY A 181 -3.63 46.46 18.40
N LEU A 182 -2.80 45.45 18.64
CA LEU A 182 -1.55 45.21 17.93
C LEU A 182 -1.73 44.16 16.85
N VAL A 183 -1.12 44.39 15.70
CA VAL A 183 -1.15 43.48 14.56
C VAL A 183 0.28 43.34 14.04
N ALA A 184 0.68 42.11 13.72
CA ALA A 184 1.99 41.86 13.10
C ALA A 184 1.91 40.62 12.20
N HIS A 185 2.91 40.43 11.34
CA HIS A 185 3.01 39.28 10.46
C HIS A 185 3.95 38.25 11.09
N ASN A 186 3.39 37.21 11.73
CA ASN A 186 4.07 36.35 12.72
C ASN A 186 4.23 37.06 14.09
N ALA A 187 3.13 37.62 14.61
CA ALA A 187 3.10 38.49 15.78
C ALA A 187 3.81 37.95 17.03
N SER A 188 3.93 36.64 17.20
CA SER A 188 4.69 36.03 18.30
C SER A 188 6.15 36.46 18.36
N PHE A 189 6.75 36.83 17.22
CA PHE A 189 8.12 37.33 17.13
C PHE A 189 8.19 38.78 17.61
N ASP A 190 7.52 39.70 16.92
CA ASP A 190 7.61 41.14 17.17
C ASP A 190 7.12 41.51 18.58
N VAL A 191 5.95 40.99 18.96
CA VAL A 191 5.38 41.23 20.30
C VAL A 191 6.27 40.62 21.38
N GLY A 192 6.93 39.50 21.11
CA GLY A 192 7.86 38.88 22.07
C GLY A 192 9.03 39.78 22.46
N PHE A 193 9.59 40.54 21.51
CA PHE A 193 10.63 41.52 21.79
C PHE A 193 10.10 42.74 22.55
N ILE A 194 8.89 43.22 22.22
CA ILE A 194 8.23 44.32 22.94
C ILE A 194 7.95 43.93 24.39
N ASP A 195 7.31 42.79 24.63
CA ASP A 195 6.97 42.30 25.97
C ASP A 195 8.21 42.09 26.83
N HIS A 196 9.29 41.52 26.28
CA HIS A 196 10.53 41.30 27.02
C HIS A 196 11.19 42.60 27.46
N ASN A 197 11.29 43.58 26.57
CA ASN A 197 11.88 44.87 26.91
C ASN A 197 10.97 45.68 27.84
N ALA A 198 9.65 45.60 27.68
CA ALA A 198 8.69 46.24 28.58
C ALA A 198 8.81 45.67 30.01
N LYS A 199 8.91 44.34 30.12
CA LYS A 199 9.14 43.66 31.40
C LYS A 199 10.45 44.08 32.08
N LYS A 200 11.53 44.30 31.32
CA LYS A 200 12.80 44.82 31.86
C LYS A 200 12.68 46.24 32.40
N LEU A 201 11.83 47.06 31.78
CA LEU A 201 11.55 48.44 32.21
C LEU A 201 10.47 48.54 33.29
N GLY A 202 9.84 47.41 33.68
CA GLY A 202 8.72 47.40 34.62
C GLY A 202 7.44 48.01 34.04
N ILE A 203 7.31 48.05 32.71
CA ILE A 203 6.14 48.56 32.00
C ILE A 203 5.18 47.39 31.74
N SER A 204 3.89 47.56 32.07
CA SER A 204 2.87 46.56 31.78
C SER A 204 2.40 46.68 30.33
N THR A 205 2.36 45.55 29.62
CA THR A 205 1.74 45.42 28.31
C THR A 205 0.46 44.60 28.45
N ASP A 206 -0.65 45.12 27.93
CA ASP A 206 -1.97 44.47 27.98
C ASP A 206 -2.76 44.85 26.72
N PHE A 207 -2.25 44.38 25.58
CA PHE A 207 -2.82 44.63 24.25
C PHE A 207 -3.56 43.41 23.74
N THR A 208 -4.58 43.65 22.91
CA THR A 208 -5.12 42.61 22.04
C THR A 208 -4.20 42.46 20.84
N VAL A 209 -3.76 41.24 20.54
CA VAL A 209 -2.79 40.95 19.49
C VAL A 209 -3.42 40.06 18.42
N ILE A 210 -3.21 40.41 17.16
CA ILE A 210 -3.69 39.64 16.00
C ILE A 210 -2.51 39.26 15.11
N ASP A 211 -2.42 37.98 14.75
CA ASP A 211 -1.42 37.49 13.79
C ASP A 211 -2.01 37.38 12.38
N THR A 212 -1.48 38.19 11.45
CA THR A 212 -1.92 38.14 10.06
C THR A 212 -1.54 36.84 9.35
N VAL A 213 -0.54 36.09 9.82
CA VAL A 213 -0.22 34.76 9.27
C VAL A 213 -1.33 33.77 9.58
N SER A 214 -1.77 33.71 10.83
CA SER A 214 -2.87 32.84 11.28
C SER A 214 -4.18 33.23 10.59
N LEU A 215 -4.46 34.54 10.51
CA LEU A 215 -5.65 35.04 9.83
C LEU A 215 -5.62 34.74 8.31
N SER A 216 -4.45 34.84 7.68
CA SER A 216 -4.28 34.48 6.25
C SER A 216 -4.47 32.98 6.01
N ARG A 217 -4.05 32.10 6.94
CA ARG A 217 -4.29 30.65 6.81
C ARG A 217 -5.78 30.31 6.85
N LEU A 218 -6.55 31.04 7.64
CA LEU A 218 -7.99 30.89 7.75
C LEU A 218 -8.71 31.39 6.49
N LEU A 219 -8.31 32.56 5.98
CA LEU A 219 -9.05 33.25 4.91
C LEU A 219 -8.55 32.96 3.50
N LEU A 220 -7.29 32.53 3.33
CA LEU A 220 -6.63 32.26 2.04
C LEU A 220 -6.00 30.84 2.02
N PRO A 221 -6.78 29.77 2.25
CA PRO A 221 -6.26 28.41 2.44
C PRO A 221 -5.51 27.85 1.22
N GLU A 222 -5.78 28.37 0.02
CA GLU A 222 -5.17 27.96 -1.25
C GLU A 222 -3.69 28.33 -1.38
N LEU A 223 -3.17 29.24 -0.55
CA LEU A 223 -1.76 29.65 -0.63
C LEU A 223 -0.81 28.52 -0.22
N SER A 224 0.29 28.37 -0.97
CA SER A 224 1.30 27.35 -0.70
C SER A 224 2.27 27.74 0.43
N ARG A 225 2.44 29.04 0.66
CA ARG A 225 3.29 29.65 1.70
C ARG A 225 2.65 30.95 2.16
N TYR A 226 2.81 31.26 3.44
CA TYR A 226 2.24 32.43 4.10
C TYR A 226 3.33 33.41 4.58
N ARG A 227 4.41 33.57 3.80
CA ARG A 227 5.37 34.67 4.03
C ARG A 227 4.74 35.98 3.56
N LEU A 228 5.21 37.12 4.10
CA LEU A 228 4.64 38.43 3.81
C LEU A 228 4.52 38.69 2.31
N ASN A 229 5.60 38.45 1.56
CA ASN A 229 5.61 38.60 0.10
C ASN A 229 4.63 37.68 -0.66
N ASN A 230 4.37 36.47 -0.15
CA ASN A 230 3.42 35.54 -0.76
C ASN A 230 1.98 36.00 -0.55
N VAL A 231 1.65 36.45 0.66
CA VAL A 231 0.31 36.97 1.00
C VAL A 231 0.07 38.30 0.30
N ALA A 232 1.05 39.22 0.30
CA ALA A 232 0.97 40.49 -0.41
C ALA A 232 0.68 40.27 -1.90
N LYS A 233 1.40 39.35 -2.56
CA LYS A 233 1.17 39.00 -3.96
C LYS A 233 -0.23 38.44 -4.22
N ALA A 234 -0.74 37.59 -3.32
CA ALA A 234 -2.07 37.00 -3.43
C ALA A 234 -3.17 38.06 -3.34
N LEU A 235 -3.02 38.99 -2.38
CA LEU A 235 -3.95 40.08 -2.14
C LEU A 235 -3.72 41.30 -3.04
N LYS A 236 -2.72 41.26 -3.93
CA LYS A 236 -2.33 42.39 -4.80
C LYS A 236 -2.01 43.66 -3.99
N VAL A 237 -1.22 43.50 -2.94
CA VAL A 237 -0.63 44.55 -2.10
C VAL A 237 0.78 44.84 -2.62
N SER A 238 1.18 46.11 -2.65
CA SER A 238 2.54 46.49 -3.04
C SER A 238 3.51 46.21 -1.89
N LEU A 239 4.69 45.65 -2.21
CA LEU A 239 5.78 45.42 -1.26
C LEU A 239 7.03 46.07 -1.86
N GLU A 240 7.22 47.36 -1.62
CA GLU A 240 8.39 48.13 -2.05
C GLU A 240 9.45 48.10 -0.93
N ASN A 241 10.74 47.93 -1.26
CA ASN A 241 11.86 47.84 -0.30
C ASN A 241 11.67 46.84 0.86
N HIS A 242 11.44 45.56 0.55
CA HIS A 242 11.42 44.48 1.54
C HIS A 242 12.66 44.54 2.45
N HIS A 243 12.48 44.40 3.78
CA HIS A 243 13.49 44.53 4.85
C HIS A 243 13.72 45.94 5.41
N ARG A 244 12.71 46.81 5.32
CA ARG A 244 12.59 48.00 6.17
C ARG A 244 11.34 47.86 7.02
N ALA A 245 11.48 48.00 8.33
CA ALA A 245 10.39 47.70 9.27
C ALA A 245 9.11 48.50 8.97
N VAL A 246 9.23 49.77 8.54
CA VAL A 246 8.05 50.61 8.25
C VAL A 246 7.33 50.20 6.96
N ASP A 247 8.10 49.79 5.94
CA ASP A 247 7.54 49.39 4.64
C ASP A 247 6.85 48.03 4.76
N ASP A 248 7.44 47.10 5.52
CA ASP A 248 6.85 45.80 5.83
C ASP A 248 5.61 45.93 6.75
N ALA A 249 5.61 46.87 7.71
CA ALA A 249 4.42 47.21 8.51
C ALA A 249 3.29 47.81 7.66
N GLU A 250 3.60 48.68 6.69
CA GLU A 250 2.63 49.28 5.79
C GLU A 250 1.99 48.23 4.86
N ALA A 251 2.80 47.34 4.28
CA ALA A 251 2.27 46.21 3.51
C ALA A 251 1.42 45.27 4.38
N THR A 252 1.83 45.02 5.62
CA THR A 252 1.06 44.21 6.58
C THR A 252 -0.28 44.88 6.92
N ALA A 253 -0.33 46.21 6.98
CA ALA A 253 -1.57 46.95 7.18
C ALA A 253 -2.53 46.85 6.01
N GLU A 254 -2.04 46.98 4.78
CA GLU A 254 -2.88 46.76 3.59
C GLU A 254 -3.41 45.32 3.53
N ILE A 255 -2.58 44.33 3.91
CA ILE A 255 -3.00 42.94 4.04
C ILE A 255 -4.11 42.83 5.10
N PHE A 256 -3.89 43.37 6.30
CA PHE A 256 -4.84 43.27 7.39
C PHE A 256 -6.18 43.93 7.05
N ILE A 257 -6.19 45.10 6.40
CA ILE A 257 -7.40 45.77 5.92
C ILE A 257 -8.19 44.85 4.97
N LYS A 258 -7.52 44.24 3.99
CA LYS A 258 -8.17 43.31 3.05
C LYS A 258 -8.70 42.06 3.76
N LEU A 259 -7.97 41.51 4.73
CA LEU A 259 -8.44 40.39 5.54
C LEU A 259 -9.65 40.79 6.39
N CYS A 260 -9.68 42.00 6.97
CA CYS A 260 -10.86 42.53 7.67
C CYS A 260 -12.08 42.66 6.75
N ASP A 261 -11.90 43.07 5.49
CA ASP A 261 -13.00 43.14 4.53
C ASP A 261 -13.55 41.74 4.22
N MET A 262 -12.68 40.73 4.08
CA MET A 262 -13.11 39.33 3.94
C MET A 262 -13.83 38.79 5.19
N LEU A 263 -13.42 39.22 6.40
CA LEU A 263 -14.12 38.88 7.65
C LEU A 263 -15.53 39.48 7.69
N LYS A 264 -15.67 40.75 7.27
CA LYS A 264 -16.98 41.42 7.18
C LYS A 264 -17.92 40.72 6.20
N GLU A 265 -17.41 40.26 5.05
CA GLU A 265 -18.18 39.47 4.08
C GLU A 265 -18.69 38.15 4.68
N LYS A 266 -17.98 37.60 5.66
CA LYS A 266 -18.37 36.39 6.41
C LYS A 266 -19.25 36.70 7.64
N GLY A 267 -19.67 37.95 7.83
CA GLY A 267 -20.55 38.37 8.93
C GLY A 267 -19.85 38.60 10.27
N ILE A 268 -18.51 38.64 10.28
CA ILE A 268 -17.71 38.90 11.48
C ILE A 268 -17.44 40.38 11.61
N SER A 269 -17.73 40.93 12.80
CA SER A 269 -17.62 42.37 13.06
C SER A 269 -16.72 42.72 14.24
N ASN A 270 -16.38 41.71 15.05
CA ASN A 270 -15.56 41.79 16.25
C ASN A 270 -14.38 40.80 16.15
N VAL A 271 -13.23 41.19 16.69
CA VAL A 271 -12.03 40.34 16.75
C VAL A 271 -12.25 39.06 17.54
N ASP A 272 -13.05 39.09 18.61
CA ASP A 272 -13.34 37.89 19.43
C ASP A 272 -14.20 36.86 18.67
N GLU A 273 -14.93 37.32 17.64
CA GLU A 273 -15.73 36.46 16.77
C GLU A 273 -14.85 35.75 15.72
N ILE A 274 -13.59 36.17 15.51
CA ILE A 274 -12.68 35.53 14.54
C ILE A 274 -12.43 34.07 14.92
N ASP A 275 -12.26 33.77 16.20
CA ASP A 275 -12.09 32.39 16.68
C ASP A 275 -13.38 31.55 16.53
N THR A 276 -14.53 32.19 16.24
CA THR A 276 -15.81 31.50 15.98
C THR A 276 -16.01 31.11 14.50
N LEU A 277 -15.15 31.58 13.59
CA LEU A 277 -15.21 31.24 12.15
C LEU A 277 -14.89 29.76 11.85
N GLY A 278 -14.55 28.98 12.88
CA GLY A 278 -14.48 27.52 12.82
C GLY A 278 -13.07 26.95 12.62
N GLU A 279 -13.01 25.62 12.68
CA GLU A 279 -11.81 24.80 12.53
C GLU A 279 -11.09 25.11 11.20
N LEU A 280 -9.76 25.15 11.23
CA LEU A 280 -8.94 25.29 10.02
C LEU A 280 -9.33 24.21 9.00
N SER A 281 -9.41 24.59 7.72
CA SER A 281 -9.68 23.60 6.67
C SER A 281 -8.61 22.51 6.64
N ASN A 282 -8.97 21.30 6.20
CA ASN A 282 -8.02 20.19 6.06
C ASN A 282 -6.80 20.59 5.20
N GLU A 283 -6.96 21.48 4.21
CA GLU A 283 -5.87 21.99 3.40
C GLU A 283 -4.92 22.92 4.18
N ALA A 284 -5.46 23.80 5.01
CA ALA A 284 -4.67 24.66 5.89
C ALA A 284 -3.89 23.82 6.93
N ILE A 285 -4.56 22.86 7.57
CA ILE A 285 -3.96 21.93 8.53
C ILE A 285 -2.79 21.16 7.90
N ARG A 286 -2.96 20.64 6.69
CA ARG A 286 -1.90 19.94 5.94
C ARG A 286 -0.63 20.79 5.77
N LYS A 287 -0.74 22.12 5.78
CA LYS A 287 0.39 23.05 5.58
C LYS A 287 1.04 23.50 6.90
N LEU A 288 0.42 23.25 8.05
CA LEU A 288 0.98 23.60 9.37
C LEU A 288 2.30 22.88 9.66
N PRO A 289 3.22 23.49 10.43
CA PRO A 289 4.40 22.81 10.92
C PRO A 289 3.99 21.66 11.85
N ALA A 290 4.69 20.53 11.75
CA ALA A 290 4.44 19.37 12.58
C ALA A 290 5.58 19.17 13.57
N TYR A 291 5.22 18.79 14.79
CA TYR A 291 6.12 18.44 15.88
C TYR A 291 5.96 16.96 16.21
N HIS A 292 7.02 16.34 16.72
CA HIS A 292 6.92 14.98 17.21
C HIS A 292 6.22 14.95 18.57
N ALA A 293 5.44 13.91 18.82
CA ALA A 293 4.84 13.62 20.12
C ALA A 293 4.64 12.11 20.28
N ILE A 294 4.88 11.57 21.48
CA ILE A 294 4.64 10.14 21.74
C ILE A 294 3.23 9.95 22.24
N ILE A 295 2.47 9.12 21.53
CA ILE A 295 1.12 8.69 21.92
C ILE A 295 1.23 7.25 22.43
N LEU A 296 0.84 6.99 23.67
CA LEU A 296 0.75 5.64 24.24
C LEU A 296 -0.70 5.31 24.60
N CYS A 297 -1.19 4.14 24.18
CA CYS A 297 -2.53 3.67 24.51
C CYS A 297 -2.53 3.05 25.92
N THR A 298 -3.41 3.51 26.80
CA THR A 298 -3.56 2.94 28.15
C THR A 298 -4.54 1.77 28.20
N ASN A 299 -5.47 1.66 27.26
CA ASN A 299 -6.50 0.62 27.20
C ASN A 299 -7.06 0.47 25.76
N ASP A 300 -8.07 -0.39 25.58
CA ASP A 300 -8.67 -0.65 24.27
C ASP A 300 -9.34 0.58 23.64
N ILE A 301 -9.91 1.50 24.44
CA ILE A 301 -10.47 2.77 23.94
C ILE A 301 -9.35 3.62 23.35
N GLY A 302 -8.22 3.73 24.06
CA GLY A 302 -7.01 4.40 23.57
C GLY A 302 -6.51 3.82 22.26
N ARG A 303 -6.49 2.49 22.12
CA ARG A 303 -6.10 1.80 20.87
C ARG A 303 -7.04 2.16 19.71
N ILE A 304 -8.36 2.14 19.93
CA ILE A 304 -9.35 2.52 18.91
C ILE A 304 -9.16 3.99 18.50
N ASN A 305 -8.95 4.87 19.48
CA ASN A 305 -8.66 6.28 19.27
C ASN A 305 -7.37 6.50 18.47
N LEU A 306 -6.30 5.76 18.80
CA LEU A 306 -5.06 5.76 18.03
C LEU A 306 -5.30 5.32 16.58
N TYR A 307 -6.06 4.24 16.35
CA TYR A 307 -6.34 3.75 15.00
C TYR A 307 -7.16 4.75 14.19
N LYS A 308 -8.13 5.43 14.83
CA LYS A 308 -8.85 6.55 14.21
C LYS A 308 -7.89 7.69 13.83
N MET A 309 -7.01 8.12 14.73
CA MET A 309 -6.02 9.17 14.46
C MET A 309 -5.05 8.81 13.34
N VAL A 310 -4.52 7.58 13.33
CA VAL A 310 -3.68 7.04 12.24
C VAL A 310 -4.45 7.07 10.91
N SER A 311 -5.74 6.74 10.93
CA SER A 311 -6.52 6.68 9.71
C SER A 311 -6.76 8.06 9.11
N LEU A 312 -7.21 9.01 9.92
CA LEU A 312 -7.45 10.38 9.47
C LEU A 312 -6.15 11.09 9.07
N SER A 313 -5.03 10.77 9.73
CA SER A 313 -3.73 11.33 9.34
C SER A 313 -3.23 10.86 7.97
N HIS A 314 -3.64 9.67 7.51
CA HIS A 314 -3.32 9.13 6.18
C HIS A 314 -4.37 9.42 5.10
N ILE A 315 -5.59 9.82 5.47
CA ILE A 315 -6.70 10.02 4.54
C ILE A 315 -7.09 11.50 4.40
N GLU A 316 -7.09 12.25 5.50
CA GLU A 316 -7.57 13.63 5.54
C GLU A 316 -6.42 14.63 5.69
N TYR A 317 -5.42 14.34 6.52
CA TYR A 317 -4.39 15.31 6.90
C TYR A 317 -2.99 15.01 6.33
N TYR A 318 -2.88 14.04 5.43
CA TYR A 318 -1.60 13.66 4.84
C TYR A 318 -1.00 14.79 3.99
N ASN A 319 0.25 15.16 4.28
CA ASN A 319 1.07 16.00 3.40
C ASN A 319 2.55 15.73 3.65
N LYS A 320 3.17 14.91 2.80
CA LYS A 320 4.51 14.31 2.95
C LYS A 320 4.68 13.42 4.20
N ARG A 321 3.98 13.73 5.28
CA ARG A 321 3.88 13.01 6.54
C ARG A 321 2.40 12.93 6.95
N PRO A 322 2.00 11.87 7.69
CA PRO A 322 0.64 11.73 8.21
C PRO A 322 0.46 12.61 9.47
N LYS A 323 -0.15 13.79 9.30
CA LYS A 323 -0.27 14.80 10.37
C LYS A 323 -1.50 14.56 11.24
N ILE A 324 -1.39 14.87 12.54
CA ILE A 324 -2.50 14.77 13.50
C ILE A 324 -2.75 16.16 14.10
N PRO A 325 -3.94 16.74 13.89
CA PRO A 325 -4.32 18.00 14.54
C PRO A 325 -4.48 17.83 16.06
N LYS A 326 -4.11 18.85 16.85
CA LYS A 326 -4.37 18.87 18.30
C LYS A 326 -5.87 18.82 18.59
N SER A 327 -6.72 19.43 17.76
CA SER A 327 -8.18 19.32 17.89
C SER A 327 -8.65 17.86 17.84
N LEU A 328 -8.19 17.09 16.85
CA LEU A 328 -8.50 15.67 16.69
C LEU A 328 -7.95 14.84 17.86
N LEU A 329 -6.71 15.11 18.28
CA LEU A 329 -6.12 14.45 19.44
C LEU A 329 -6.94 14.71 20.71
N ASN A 330 -7.42 15.94 20.91
CA ASN A 330 -8.26 16.31 22.06
C ASN A 330 -9.61 15.56 22.03
N GLN A 331 -10.23 15.42 20.85
CA GLN A 331 -11.43 14.60 20.68
C GLN A 331 -11.18 13.11 20.99
N CYS A 332 -9.97 12.63 20.71
CA CYS A 332 -9.55 11.24 20.90
C CYS A 332 -8.70 11.02 22.16
N ARG A 333 -8.74 11.95 23.13
CA ARG A 333 -7.79 11.97 24.27
C ARG A 333 -8.03 10.86 25.29
N GLU A 334 -9.24 10.31 25.35
CA GLU A 334 -9.56 9.21 26.26
C GLU A 334 -8.68 7.98 25.94
N GLY A 335 -8.09 7.41 26.99
CA GLY A 335 -7.22 6.23 26.87
C GLY A 335 -5.82 6.53 26.28
N ILE A 336 -5.41 7.80 26.18
CA ILE A 336 -4.12 8.21 25.62
C ILE A 336 -3.24 8.88 26.68
N LEU A 337 -1.95 8.53 26.71
CA LEU A 337 -0.90 9.31 27.35
C LEU A 337 -0.04 9.99 26.28
N LEU A 338 0.23 11.28 26.46
CA LEU A 338 1.02 12.09 25.55
C LEU A 338 2.40 12.45 26.16
N GLY A 339 3.46 12.05 25.47
CA GLY A 339 4.86 12.39 25.76
C GLY A 339 5.42 13.45 24.82
N THR A 340 6.42 14.20 25.29
CA THR A 340 7.01 15.33 24.54
C THR A 340 7.95 14.93 23.41
N ALA A 341 8.26 13.63 23.25
CA ALA A 341 9.14 13.07 22.22
C ALA A 341 10.58 13.62 22.25
N CYS A 342 11.23 13.62 21.08
CA CYS A 342 12.64 13.93 20.87
C CYS A 342 12.91 15.41 20.63
N GLU A 343 14.05 15.74 20.02
CA GLU A 343 14.44 17.11 19.69
C GLU A 343 13.55 17.76 18.64
N ALA A 344 12.81 16.97 17.85
CA ALA A 344 11.74 17.46 16.97
C ALA A 344 10.41 17.70 17.72
N GLY A 345 10.35 17.40 19.01
CA GLY A 345 9.20 17.64 19.88
C GLY A 345 8.97 19.12 20.19
N GLU A 346 7.70 19.46 20.46
CA GLU A 346 7.26 20.85 20.63
C GLU A 346 7.94 21.54 21.82
N LEU A 347 8.05 20.85 22.96
CA LEU A 347 8.70 21.39 24.17
C LEU A 347 10.21 21.60 23.97
N PHE A 348 10.91 20.62 23.37
CA PHE A 348 12.34 20.71 23.14
C PHE A 348 12.67 21.89 22.21
N ARG A 349 11.93 22.00 21.10
CA ARG A 349 12.06 23.13 20.16
C ARG A 349 11.73 24.47 20.82
N ALA A 350 10.74 24.53 21.70
CA ALA A 350 10.41 25.74 22.44
C ALA A 350 11.53 26.16 23.41
N ILE A 351 12.20 25.20 24.06
CA ILE A 351 13.32 25.47 24.95
C ILE A 351 14.54 25.97 24.17
N VAL A 352 14.89 25.30 23.08
CA VAL A 352 16.03 25.64 22.23
C VAL A 352 15.84 27.02 21.59
N GLY A 353 14.64 27.28 21.05
CA GLY A 353 14.24 28.58 20.50
C GLY A 353 13.90 29.64 21.55
N ASN A 354 14.26 29.43 22.82
CA ASN A 354 14.11 30.38 23.93
C ASN A 354 12.72 31.05 24.03
N LYS A 355 11.64 30.28 23.84
CA LYS A 355 10.26 30.77 23.92
C LYS A 355 9.91 31.25 25.34
N SER A 356 8.88 32.08 25.45
CA SER A 356 8.44 32.67 26.72
C SER A 356 8.04 31.61 27.75
N ARG A 357 8.13 31.97 29.04
CA ARG A 357 7.79 31.05 30.14
C ARG A 357 6.32 30.65 30.08
N GLU A 358 5.45 31.58 29.69
CA GLU A 358 4.01 31.38 29.53
C GLU A 358 3.72 30.34 28.45
N TYR A 359 4.42 30.42 27.30
CA TYR A 359 4.29 29.43 26.23
C TYR A 359 4.78 28.04 26.66
N ILE A 360 5.96 27.98 27.28
CA ILE A 360 6.51 26.72 27.82
C ILE A 360 5.56 26.10 28.86
N SER A 361 4.96 26.92 29.73
CA SER A 361 4.00 26.46 30.73
C SER A 361 2.74 25.85 30.10
N LYS A 362 2.20 26.48 29.05
CA LYS A 362 1.06 25.92 28.30
C LYS A 362 1.40 24.55 27.72
N LEU A 363 2.59 24.41 27.13
CA LEU A 363 3.07 23.13 26.59
C LEU A 363 3.20 22.07 27.69
N VAL A 364 3.96 22.33 28.74
CA VAL A 364 4.20 21.35 29.83
C VAL A 364 2.88 20.84 30.43
N ASN A 365 1.86 21.70 30.53
CA ASN A 365 0.56 21.29 31.05
C ASN A 365 -0.24 20.39 30.07
N TYR A 366 -0.05 20.54 28.76
CA TYR A 366 -0.72 19.77 27.72
C TYR A 366 -0.22 18.31 27.61
N TYR A 367 1.05 18.08 27.97
CA TYR A 367 1.67 16.74 27.97
C TYR A 367 1.47 16.02 29.32
N ASP A 368 1.35 14.70 29.27
CA ASP A 368 1.16 13.85 30.46
C ASP A 368 2.49 13.51 31.15
N TYR A 369 3.56 13.42 30.35
CA TYR A 369 4.94 13.22 30.82
C TYR A 369 5.93 13.90 29.87
N LEU A 370 7.11 14.21 30.39
CA LEU A 370 8.19 14.88 29.65
C LEU A 370 9.31 13.88 29.36
N GLU A 371 9.93 13.98 28.20
CA GLU A 371 11.01 13.11 27.76
C GLU A 371 12.36 13.84 27.75
N ILE A 372 13.39 13.11 28.15
CA ILE A 372 14.80 13.47 27.94
C ILE A 372 15.52 12.29 27.28
N GLN A 373 16.48 12.59 26.41
CA GLN A 373 17.26 11.58 25.69
C GLN A 373 18.75 11.65 26.04
N PRO A 374 19.50 10.56 25.83
CA PRO A 374 20.96 10.59 25.84
C PRO A 374 21.54 11.71 24.99
N LEU A 375 22.69 12.25 25.39
CA LEU A 375 23.29 13.39 24.71
C LEU A 375 23.67 13.06 23.25
N CYS A 376 24.04 11.80 22.97
CA CYS A 376 24.36 11.34 21.62
C CYS A 376 23.17 11.39 20.65
N ASN A 377 21.94 11.43 21.14
CA ASN A 377 20.76 11.58 20.28
C ASN A 377 20.78 12.93 19.59
N ASN A 378 21.27 13.96 20.30
CA ASN A 378 21.21 15.37 19.87
C ASN A 378 22.58 15.93 19.50
N GLU A 379 23.64 15.11 19.48
CA GLU A 379 25.01 15.54 19.17
C GLU A 379 25.13 16.15 17.76
N PHE A 380 24.30 15.70 16.81
CA PHE A 380 24.24 16.27 15.47
C PHE A 380 23.90 17.77 15.45
N MET A 381 23.24 18.28 16.50
CA MET A 381 22.89 19.70 16.60
C MET A 381 24.15 20.58 16.71
N LEU A 382 25.25 20.05 17.24
CA LEU A 382 26.55 20.74 17.33
C LEU A 382 27.19 21.00 15.95
N ARG A 383 26.79 20.23 14.94
CA ARG A 383 27.33 20.26 13.57
C ARG A 383 26.45 21.01 12.57
N SER A 384 25.27 21.47 12.98
CA SER A 384 24.29 22.03 12.06
C SER A 384 24.72 23.40 11.49
N ASP A 385 25.22 23.39 10.25
CA ASP A 385 25.77 24.58 9.55
C ASP A 385 24.72 25.50 8.89
N LYS A 386 23.51 25.60 9.45
CA LYS A 386 22.45 26.44 8.87
C LYS A 386 22.30 27.77 9.59
N GLY A 387 23.08 28.77 9.17
CA GLY A 387 22.69 30.17 8.89
C GLY A 387 21.80 30.97 9.86
N SER A 388 21.56 30.54 11.08
CA SER A 388 20.89 31.29 12.14
C SER A 388 21.61 30.96 13.43
N GLY A 389 22.06 31.99 14.18
CA GLY A 389 22.90 31.88 15.38
C GLY A 389 22.76 30.57 16.14
N ARG A 390 23.87 29.85 16.29
CA ARG A 390 23.91 28.50 16.90
C ARG A 390 23.31 28.53 18.31
N GLU A 391 22.11 27.96 18.47
CA GLU A 391 21.42 27.88 19.77
C GLU A 391 22.02 26.78 20.68
N VAL A 392 22.72 25.79 20.11
CA VAL A 392 23.44 24.73 20.83
C VAL A 392 24.90 24.70 20.34
N ASN A 393 25.85 25.00 21.24
CA ASN A 393 27.26 25.18 20.89
C ASN A 393 28.19 24.16 21.56
N SER A 394 27.69 23.44 22.56
CA SER A 394 28.48 22.52 23.36
C SER A 394 27.65 21.35 23.89
N MET A 395 28.34 20.28 24.31
CA MET A 395 27.70 19.18 25.05
C MET A 395 27.07 19.67 26.36
N GLU A 396 27.60 20.72 26.97
CA GLU A 396 27.03 21.31 28.19
C GLU A 396 25.66 21.96 27.91
N ASP A 397 25.44 22.52 26.72
CA ASP A 397 24.13 23.06 26.33
C ASP A 397 23.08 21.96 26.25
N LEU A 398 23.43 20.78 25.71
CA LEU A 398 22.55 19.61 25.70
C LEU A 398 22.23 19.11 27.12
N ILE A 399 23.22 19.10 28.01
CA ILE A 399 23.02 18.79 29.44
C ILE A 399 22.06 19.80 30.07
N ASN A 400 22.23 21.09 29.79
CA ASN A 400 21.40 22.16 30.34
C ASN A 400 19.96 22.10 29.83
N ILE A 401 19.74 21.71 28.58
CA ILE A 401 18.40 21.47 28.04
C ILE A 401 17.71 20.33 28.81
N ASN A 402 18.39 19.19 28.99
CA ASN A 402 17.85 18.08 29.78
C ASN A 402 17.55 18.48 31.22
N LYS A 403 18.47 19.20 31.88
CA LYS A 403 18.26 19.75 33.24
C LYS A 403 17.05 20.69 33.30
N LYS A 404 16.84 21.53 32.27
CA LYS A 404 15.70 22.44 32.20
C LYS A 404 14.38 21.68 32.06
N ILE A 405 14.34 20.61 31.25
CA ILE A 405 13.16 19.74 31.16
C ILE A 405 12.89 19.04 32.51
N VAL A 406 13.92 18.56 33.19
CA VAL A 406 13.80 17.97 34.53
C VAL A 406 13.23 18.98 35.53
N ALA A 407 13.76 20.20 35.55
CA ALA A 407 13.27 21.27 36.43
C ALA A 407 11.81 21.65 36.13
N LEU A 408 11.40 21.68 34.86
CA LEU A 408 10.01 21.88 34.48
C LEU A 408 9.11 20.73 34.96
N GLY A 409 9.59 19.50 34.89
CA GLY A 409 8.88 18.34 35.44
C GLY A 409 8.63 18.46 36.95
N GLU A 410 9.63 18.91 37.69
CA GLU A 410 9.51 19.16 39.14
C GLU A 410 8.57 20.33 39.45
N GLU A 411 8.70 21.44 38.72
CA GLU A 411 7.88 22.65 38.91
C GLU A 411 6.39 22.39 38.67
N TYR A 412 6.06 21.63 37.61
CA TYR A 412 4.69 21.35 37.20
C TYR A 412 4.16 19.98 37.65
N ASN A 413 4.93 19.25 38.48
CA ASN A 413 4.60 17.90 38.96
C ASN A 413 4.25 16.93 37.80
N LYS A 414 5.08 16.96 36.75
CA LYS A 414 4.99 16.07 35.57
C LYS A 414 6.12 15.03 35.63
N PRO A 415 5.84 13.73 35.44
CA PRO A 415 6.88 12.72 35.38
C PRO A 415 7.85 13.01 34.22
N VAL A 416 9.14 12.94 34.50
CA VAL A 416 10.19 13.02 33.47
C VAL A 416 10.77 11.63 33.26
N VAL A 417 10.81 11.17 32.01
CA VAL A 417 11.27 9.83 31.65
C VAL A 417 12.45 9.91 30.69
N ALA A 418 13.42 9.01 30.88
CA ALA A 418 14.57 8.87 30.00
C ALA A 418 14.33 7.79 28.93
N THR A 419 14.28 8.19 27.67
CA THR A 419 14.00 7.32 26.50
C THR A 419 15.17 7.29 25.53
N CYS A 420 15.30 6.23 24.72
CA CYS A 420 16.43 6.11 23.78
C CYS A 420 16.12 6.57 22.37
N ASP A 421 14.83 6.67 21.98
CA ASP A 421 14.44 6.91 20.59
C ASP A 421 15.09 5.86 19.64
N VAL A 422 14.85 4.58 19.97
CA VAL A 422 15.58 3.44 19.39
C VAL A 422 15.31 3.29 17.89
N HIS A 423 16.37 3.21 17.07
CA HIS A 423 16.31 2.99 15.62
C HIS A 423 17.16 1.81 15.12
N PHE A 424 18.01 1.27 15.99
CA PHE A 424 18.80 0.06 15.76
C PHE A 424 19.05 -0.67 17.10
N LEU A 425 19.43 -1.94 17.07
CA LEU A 425 19.51 -2.75 18.29
C LEU A 425 20.84 -2.63 19.00
N ASP A 426 21.93 -2.70 18.26
CA ASP A 426 23.30 -2.64 18.76
C ASP A 426 24.05 -1.44 18.15
N PRO A 427 25.05 -0.83 18.82
CA PRO A 427 25.77 0.33 18.30
C PRO A 427 26.35 0.14 16.89
N GLU A 428 26.81 -1.07 16.56
CA GLU A 428 27.35 -1.45 15.25
C GLU A 428 26.32 -1.51 14.13
N ASP A 429 25.03 -1.62 14.45
CA ASP A 429 23.93 -1.71 13.46
C ASP A 429 23.61 -0.35 12.82
N VAL A 430 24.25 0.73 13.31
CA VAL A 430 24.13 2.09 12.74
C VAL A 430 24.36 2.09 11.22
N ILE A 431 25.30 1.26 10.73
CA ILE A 431 25.64 1.16 9.30
C ILE A 431 24.44 0.88 8.40
N TYR A 432 23.47 0.08 8.87
CA TYR A 432 22.29 -0.23 8.06
C TYR A 432 21.42 1.01 7.86
N ARG A 433 21.22 1.79 8.93
CA ARG A 433 20.47 3.06 8.87
C ARG A 433 21.18 4.10 8.02
N GLN A 434 22.52 4.19 8.11
CA GLN A 434 23.32 5.09 7.25
C GLN A 434 23.06 4.83 5.77
N ILE A 435 23.07 3.56 5.36
CA ILE A 435 22.85 3.15 3.98
C ILE A 435 21.43 3.47 3.52
N ILE A 436 20.42 3.22 4.37
CA ILE A 436 19.02 3.47 4.06
C ILE A 436 18.75 4.98 3.87
N LEU A 437 19.28 5.83 4.76
CA LEU A 437 19.11 7.27 4.67
C LEU A 437 19.92 7.87 3.51
N ALA A 438 21.09 7.33 3.20
CA ALA A 438 21.84 7.73 2.02
C ALA A 438 21.04 7.41 0.75
N GLY A 439 20.38 6.26 0.70
CA GLY A 439 19.42 5.90 -0.37
C GLY A 439 18.23 6.86 -0.50
N LYS A 440 17.85 7.57 0.57
CA LYS A 440 16.85 8.66 0.54
C LYS A 440 17.43 10.03 0.13
N GLY A 441 18.74 10.14 -0.10
CA GLY A 441 19.43 11.37 -0.48
C GLY A 441 19.86 12.26 0.69
N PHE A 442 19.93 11.72 1.91
CA PHE A 442 20.55 12.43 3.04
C PHE A 442 22.06 12.52 2.82
N LYS A 443 22.64 13.71 3.02
CA LYS A 443 24.06 14.00 2.74
C LYS A 443 24.99 13.73 3.92
N ASP A 444 24.49 13.85 5.15
CA ASP A 444 25.27 13.74 6.38
C ASP A 444 24.92 12.44 7.13
N THR A 445 25.15 11.30 6.47
CA THR A 445 24.79 9.98 7.02
C THR A 445 25.95 9.33 7.77
N ASP A 446 27.18 9.86 7.65
CA ASP A 446 28.36 9.15 8.16
C ASP A 446 28.59 9.42 9.66
N GLU A 447 28.02 10.52 10.19
CA GLU A 447 28.05 10.88 11.62
C GLU A 447 26.63 10.90 12.22
N MET A 448 26.03 9.70 12.38
CA MET A 448 24.68 9.55 12.93
C MET A 448 24.63 9.56 14.46
N ALA A 449 23.47 9.98 14.98
CA ALA A 449 23.13 9.86 16.39
C ALA A 449 23.11 8.40 16.86
N GLY A 450 23.55 8.16 18.10
CA GLY A 450 23.65 6.84 18.73
C GLY A 450 22.30 6.29 19.22
N LEU A 451 21.34 6.10 18.31
CA LEU A 451 19.96 5.68 18.57
C LEU A 451 19.79 4.15 18.74
N TYR A 452 20.60 3.52 19.60
CA TYR A 452 20.49 2.08 19.90
C TYR A 452 19.70 1.79 21.18
N LEU A 453 19.18 0.58 21.31
CA LEU A 453 18.50 0.14 22.53
C LEU A 453 19.52 -0.03 23.67
N ARG A 454 19.45 0.83 24.69
CA ARG A 454 20.37 0.80 25.84
C ARG A 454 19.86 -0.03 27.01
N THR A 455 20.78 -0.68 27.70
CA THR A 455 20.54 -1.35 28.98
C THR A 455 20.16 -0.35 30.08
N THR A 456 19.64 -0.85 31.21
CA THR A 456 19.34 -0.01 32.37
C THR A 456 20.63 0.66 32.90
N GLU A 457 21.72 -0.08 32.95
CA GLU A 457 23.02 0.37 33.46
C GLU A 457 23.65 1.46 32.60
N GLU A 458 23.59 1.32 31.27
CA GLU A 458 24.06 2.36 30.34
C GLU A 458 23.25 3.65 30.48
N MET A 459 21.93 3.55 30.62
CA MET A 459 21.06 4.71 30.82
C MET A 459 21.32 5.39 32.16
N LEU A 460 21.47 4.64 33.26
CA LEU A 460 21.84 5.23 34.55
C LEU A 460 23.16 5.99 34.44
N LYS A 461 24.17 5.41 33.78
CA LYS A 461 25.48 6.03 33.55
C LYS A 461 25.37 7.32 32.73
N GLU A 462 24.56 7.31 31.67
CA GLU A 462 24.32 8.47 30.81
C GLU A 462 23.79 9.67 31.60
N PHE A 463 22.80 9.46 32.46
CA PHE A 463 22.11 10.54 33.16
C PHE A 463 22.72 10.91 34.53
N MET A 464 23.91 10.39 34.86
CA MET A 464 24.57 10.65 36.16
C MET A 464 24.84 12.14 36.43
N TYR A 465 24.91 12.99 35.39
CA TYR A 465 25.06 14.45 35.56
C TYR A 465 23.86 15.12 36.23
N LEU A 466 22.72 14.42 36.38
CA LEU A 466 21.56 14.86 37.16
C LEU A 466 21.68 14.52 38.66
N GLY A 467 22.65 13.68 39.04
CA GLY A 467 22.76 13.07 40.36
C GLY A 467 22.10 11.69 40.44
N SER A 468 22.58 10.84 41.36
CA SER A 468 22.21 9.43 41.42
C SER A 468 20.71 9.19 41.62
N GLU A 469 20.08 9.93 42.53
CA GLU A 469 18.66 9.79 42.84
C GLU A 469 17.80 10.18 41.64
N LYS A 470 18.11 11.31 41.00
CA LYS A 470 17.35 11.79 39.85
C LYS A 470 17.56 10.91 38.62
N ALA A 471 18.77 10.39 38.40
CA ALA A 471 19.05 9.43 37.33
C ALA A 471 18.23 8.15 37.51
N GLU A 472 18.16 7.59 38.72
CA GLU A 472 17.31 6.43 39.03
C GLU A 472 15.82 6.75 38.82
N GLU A 473 15.38 7.93 39.25
CA GLU A 473 14.01 8.38 39.09
C GLU A 473 13.58 8.42 37.61
N VAL A 474 14.33 9.12 36.76
CA VAL A 474 13.95 9.30 35.34
C VAL A 474 14.17 8.05 34.50
N VAL A 475 15.15 7.19 34.85
CA VAL A 475 15.47 5.97 34.08
C VAL A 475 14.61 4.78 34.50
N ILE A 476 14.33 4.62 35.79
CA ILE A 476 13.66 3.43 36.33
C ILE A 476 12.29 3.79 36.87
N THR A 477 12.19 4.68 37.87
CA THR A 477 10.94 4.89 38.61
C THR A 477 9.83 5.44 37.72
N ASN A 478 10.08 6.54 37.00
CA ASN A 478 9.09 7.20 36.16
C ASN A 478 8.76 6.37 34.91
N THR A 479 9.75 5.68 34.30
CA THR A 479 9.47 4.78 33.15
C THR A 479 8.56 3.62 33.55
N ASN A 480 8.77 3.06 34.74
CA ASN A 480 7.89 2.02 35.30
C ASN A 480 6.51 2.58 35.68
N LEU A 481 6.44 3.81 36.22
CA LEU A 481 5.20 4.49 36.57
C LEU A 481 4.30 4.66 35.34
N ILE A 482 4.85 5.09 34.20
CA ILE A 482 4.10 5.18 32.94
C ILE A 482 3.64 3.79 32.49
N ALA A 483 4.52 2.79 32.50
CA ALA A 483 4.17 1.42 32.11
C ALA A 483 3.09 0.76 32.99
N ASP A 484 3.00 1.14 34.27
CA ASP A 484 2.00 0.64 35.21
C ASP A 484 0.60 1.26 34.99
N LYS A 485 0.53 2.46 34.39
CA LYS A 485 -0.74 3.10 34.01
C LYS A 485 -1.40 2.48 32.77
N ILE A 486 -0.71 1.59 32.06
CA ILE A 486 -1.16 1.01 30.80
C ILE A 486 -1.64 -0.42 31.03
N GLU A 487 -2.80 -0.79 30.52
CA GLU A 487 -3.33 -2.15 30.59
C GLU A 487 -2.62 -3.09 29.60
N LYS A 488 -2.69 -4.40 29.84
CA LYS A 488 -2.23 -5.38 28.84
C LYS A 488 -3.37 -5.64 27.85
N ILE A 489 -3.27 -5.05 26.67
CA ILE A 489 -4.28 -5.17 25.61
C ILE A 489 -3.76 -5.97 24.40
N SER A 490 -4.66 -6.28 23.46
CA SER A 490 -4.33 -6.93 22.17
C SER A 490 -4.33 -5.88 21.05
N PRO A 491 -3.53 -6.00 19.98
CA PRO A 491 -3.54 -5.03 18.88
C PRO A 491 -4.78 -5.14 18.00
N VAL A 492 -5.45 -6.29 18.04
CA VAL A 492 -6.70 -6.56 17.32
C VAL A 492 -7.70 -7.19 18.27
N ARG A 493 -8.99 -7.12 17.96
CA ARG A 493 -10.00 -7.86 18.73
C ARG A 493 -9.71 -9.38 18.69
N PRO A 494 -10.08 -10.16 19.71
CA PRO A 494 -9.85 -11.60 19.70
C PRO A 494 -10.94 -12.39 18.98
N ASP A 495 -12.12 -11.78 18.78
CA ASP A 495 -13.30 -12.44 18.21
C ASP A 495 -13.38 -12.30 16.69
N LYS A 496 -14.08 -13.27 16.10
CA LYS A 496 -14.42 -13.29 14.67
C LYS A 496 -15.77 -12.65 14.44
N CYS A 497 -15.85 -11.74 13.48
CA CYS A 497 -17.05 -10.97 13.16
C CYS A 497 -17.43 -11.23 11.68
N PRO A 498 -18.12 -12.34 11.37
CA PRO A 498 -18.57 -12.62 10.01
C PRO A 498 -19.72 -11.67 9.60
N PRO A 499 -19.85 -11.33 8.31
CA PRO A 499 -21.00 -10.58 7.82
C PRO A 499 -22.28 -11.42 7.91
N VAL A 500 -23.42 -10.75 8.10
CA VAL A 500 -24.75 -11.40 8.16
C VAL A 500 -25.62 -10.83 7.06
N ILE A 501 -26.21 -11.70 6.25
CA ILE A 501 -27.25 -11.38 5.27
C ILE A 501 -28.51 -12.12 5.67
N GLU A 502 -29.62 -11.40 5.84
CA GLU A 502 -30.89 -11.99 6.27
C GLU A 502 -31.35 -13.05 5.25
N LYS A 503 -31.75 -14.24 5.74
CA LYS A 503 -32.24 -15.36 4.93
C LYS A 503 -31.25 -15.95 3.90
N SER A 504 -29.95 -15.70 4.06
CA SER A 504 -28.91 -16.31 3.20
C SER A 504 -29.05 -17.83 3.05
N ASP A 505 -29.42 -18.50 4.14
CA ASP A 505 -29.50 -19.96 4.21
C ASP A 505 -30.67 -20.51 3.37
N GLU A 506 -31.82 -19.84 3.46
CA GLU A 506 -33.03 -20.18 2.69
C GLU A 506 -32.83 -19.84 1.21
N GLU A 507 -32.27 -18.65 0.91
CA GLU A 507 -31.98 -18.21 -0.45
C GLU A 507 -31.02 -19.17 -1.15
N LEU A 508 -29.92 -19.56 -0.48
CA LEU A 508 -28.93 -20.48 -1.06
C LEU A 508 -29.55 -21.84 -1.36
N ARG A 509 -30.32 -22.38 -0.41
CA ARG A 509 -31.00 -23.66 -0.58
C ARG A 509 -31.98 -23.62 -1.75
N ASN A 510 -32.79 -22.57 -1.86
CA ASN A 510 -33.77 -22.42 -2.94
C ASN A 510 -33.08 -22.34 -4.31
N ILE A 511 -32.08 -21.48 -4.47
CA ILE A 511 -31.32 -21.33 -5.74
C ILE A 511 -30.75 -22.68 -6.18
N CYS A 512 -30.09 -23.39 -5.27
CA CYS A 512 -29.45 -24.66 -5.60
C CYS A 512 -30.46 -25.74 -6.00
N TYR A 513 -31.58 -25.84 -5.29
CA TYR A 513 -32.63 -26.81 -5.60
C TYR A 513 -33.35 -26.50 -6.92
N GLU A 514 -33.66 -25.23 -7.18
CA GLU A 514 -34.25 -24.80 -8.46
C GLU A 514 -33.32 -25.15 -9.63
N LYS A 515 -32.02 -24.84 -9.51
CA LYS A 515 -31.03 -25.18 -10.53
C LYS A 515 -30.89 -26.69 -10.70
N ALA A 516 -30.74 -27.46 -9.62
CA ALA A 516 -30.62 -28.91 -9.68
C ALA A 516 -31.85 -29.56 -10.35
N HIS A 517 -33.06 -29.09 -10.03
CA HIS A 517 -34.29 -29.57 -10.66
C HIS A 517 -34.37 -29.24 -12.15
N SER A 518 -33.84 -28.08 -12.57
CA SER A 518 -33.78 -27.71 -13.99
C SER A 518 -32.84 -28.62 -14.81
N MET A 519 -31.87 -29.27 -14.17
CA MET A 519 -30.88 -30.14 -14.83
C MET A 519 -31.24 -31.62 -14.72
N TYR A 520 -31.66 -32.06 -13.54
CA TYR A 520 -31.83 -33.48 -13.20
C TYR A 520 -33.29 -33.88 -12.94
N GLY A 521 -34.24 -32.95 -13.06
CA GLY A 521 -35.68 -33.21 -12.89
C GLY A 521 -36.16 -33.20 -11.44
N ASN A 522 -37.46 -33.45 -11.25
CA ASN A 522 -38.10 -33.55 -9.94
C ASN A 522 -38.95 -34.84 -9.88
N PRO A 523 -38.64 -35.81 -8.99
CA PRO A 523 -37.60 -35.78 -7.94
C PRO A 523 -36.16 -35.86 -8.49
N LEU A 524 -35.19 -35.38 -7.70
CA LEU A 524 -33.77 -35.48 -8.05
C LEU A 524 -33.28 -36.94 -7.99
N PRO A 525 -32.30 -37.33 -8.82
CA PRO A 525 -31.58 -38.59 -8.68
C PRO A 525 -30.90 -38.67 -7.31
N LYS A 526 -30.87 -39.88 -6.73
CA LYS A 526 -30.34 -40.12 -5.39
C LYS A 526 -28.91 -39.57 -5.17
N PRO A 527 -27.92 -39.79 -6.08
CA PRO A 527 -26.57 -39.25 -5.90
C PRO A 527 -26.53 -37.71 -5.85
N VAL A 528 -27.40 -37.04 -6.62
CA VAL A 528 -27.51 -35.58 -6.67
C VAL A 528 -28.14 -35.06 -5.38
N GLN A 529 -29.25 -35.66 -4.95
CA GLN A 529 -29.96 -35.26 -3.72
C GLN A 529 -29.09 -35.44 -2.48
N GLU A 530 -28.43 -36.60 -2.34
CA GLU A 530 -27.57 -36.89 -1.18
C GLU A 530 -26.37 -35.94 -1.11
N ARG A 531 -25.71 -35.66 -2.25
CA ARG A 531 -24.62 -34.70 -2.31
C ARG A 531 -25.09 -33.29 -1.94
N LEU A 532 -26.22 -32.84 -2.50
CA LEU A 532 -26.72 -31.49 -2.28
C LEU A 532 -27.13 -31.27 -0.82
N GLU A 533 -27.80 -32.23 -0.18
CA GLU A 533 -28.15 -32.14 1.24
C GLU A 533 -26.94 -32.19 2.16
N HIS A 534 -25.97 -33.08 1.92
CA HIS A 534 -24.74 -33.15 2.71
C HIS A 534 -24.00 -31.81 2.71
N GLU A 535 -23.80 -31.24 1.52
CA GLU A 535 -23.09 -29.97 1.38
C GLU A 535 -23.87 -28.79 1.95
N LEU A 536 -25.17 -28.64 1.63
CA LEU A 536 -25.99 -27.54 2.15
C LEU A 536 -26.03 -27.56 3.68
N ASN A 537 -26.20 -28.74 4.29
CA ASN A 537 -26.22 -28.86 5.74
C ASN A 537 -24.87 -28.45 6.34
N SER A 538 -23.75 -28.90 5.76
CA SER A 538 -22.40 -28.50 6.22
C SER A 538 -22.14 -27.00 6.06
N ILE A 539 -22.50 -26.40 4.93
CA ILE A 539 -22.28 -24.97 4.65
C ILE A 539 -23.13 -24.10 5.59
N ILE A 540 -24.41 -24.43 5.77
CA ILE A 540 -25.34 -23.67 6.59
C ILE A 540 -25.01 -23.82 8.08
N SER A 541 -24.76 -25.05 8.57
CA SER A 541 -24.47 -25.28 9.99
C SER A 541 -23.18 -24.62 10.45
N ASN A 542 -22.21 -24.44 9.55
CA ASN A 542 -20.95 -23.75 9.83
C ASN A 542 -20.99 -22.24 9.51
N GLY A 543 -22.15 -21.70 9.10
CA GLY A 543 -22.34 -20.26 8.89
C GLY A 543 -21.70 -19.69 7.61
N PHE A 544 -21.41 -20.52 6.62
CA PHE A 544 -20.75 -20.10 5.38
C PHE A 544 -21.72 -19.76 4.23
N ALA A 545 -23.03 -19.89 4.44
CA ALA A 545 -24.03 -19.60 3.40
C ALA A 545 -23.95 -18.15 2.89
N VAL A 546 -23.64 -17.20 3.77
CA VAL A 546 -23.45 -15.79 3.42
C VAL A 546 -22.36 -15.64 2.35
N MET A 547 -21.22 -16.31 2.50
CA MET A 547 -20.12 -16.26 1.51
C MET A 547 -20.54 -16.75 0.13
N TYR A 548 -21.34 -17.82 0.08
CA TYR A 548 -21.86 -18.36 -1.17
C TYR A 548 -22.80 -17.36 -1.85
N ILE A 549 -23.73 -16.78 -1.11
CA ILE A 549 -24.66 -15.78 -1.64
C ILE A 549 -23.93 -14.55 -2.17
N ILE A 550 -22.93 -14.04 -1.46
CA ILE A 550 -22.14 -12.89 -1.93
C ILE A 550 -21.41 -13.23 -3.23
N SER A 551 -20.73 -14.38 -3.25
CA SER A 551 -19.99 -14.84 -4.42
C SER A 551 -20.90 -15.05 -5.62
N GLN A 552 -22.09 -15.61 -5.39
CA GLN A 552 -23.13 -15.79 -6.41
C GLN A 552 -23.59 -14.45 -6.98
N LYS A 553 -23.89 -13.45 -6.13
CA LYS A 553 -24.29 -12.11 -6.58
C LYS A 553 -23.21 -11.46 -7.43
N LEU A 554 -21.93 -11.58 -7.04
CA LEU A 554 -20.80 -11.04 -7.79
C LEU A 554 -20.65 -11.72 -9.17
N VAL A 555 -20.72 -13.05 -9.23
CA VAL A 555 -20.62 -13.80 -10.48
C VAL A 555 -21.78 -13.48 -11.42
N TRP A 556 -23.01 -13.46 -10.90
CA TRP A 556 -24.19 -13.17 -11.71
C TRP A 556 -24.17 -11.76 -12.27
N LYS A 557 -23.77 -10.77 -11.47
CA LYS A 557 -23.63 -9.38 -11.94
C LYS A 557 -22.60 -9.26 -13.07
N SER A 558 -21.45 -9.92 -12.93
CA SER A 558 -20.41 -9.94 -13.97
C SER A 558 -20.91 -10.59 -15.26
N ASN A 559 -21.56 -11.75 -15.15
CA ASN A 559 -22.12 -12.46 -16.29
C ASN A 559 -23.23 -11.64 -16.99
N GLU A 560 -24.09 -10.97 -16.23
CA GLU A 560 -25.16 -10.09 -16.75
C GLU A 560 -24.58 -8.88 -17.49
N ASP A 561 -23.43 -8.37 -17.03
CA ASP A 561 -22.67 -7.31 -17.71
C ASP A 561 -21.81 -7.83 -18.89
N GLY A 562 -21.89 -9.14 -19.20
CA GLY A 562 -21.24 -9.78 -20.34
C GLY A 562 -19.83 -10.29 -20.09
N TYR A 563 -19.34 -10.30 -18.84
CA TYR A 563 -18.01 -10.78 -18.47
C TYR A 563 -18.11 -12.12 -17.73
N LEU A 564 -17.67 -13.20 -18.39
CA LEU A 564 -17.52 -14.52 -17.78
C LEU A 564 -16.60 -14.45 -16.55
N VAL A 565 -16.94 -15.16 -15.49
CA VAL A 565 -16.07 -15.31 -14.31
C VAL A 565 -15.42 -16.70 -14.32
N GLY A 566 -14.10 -16.74 -14.26
CA GLY A 566 -13.35 -17.99 -14.11
C GLY A 566 -13.38 -18.49 -12.67
N SER A 567 -13.64 -19.78 -12.48
CA SER A 567 -13.54 -20.40 -11.16
C SER A 567 -12.07 -20.59 -10.74
N ARG A 568 -11.78 -20.47 -9.44
CA ARG A 568 -10.45 -20.66 -8.90
C ARG A 568 -10.49 -21.31 -7.51
N GLY A 569 -9.40 -22.00 -7.19
CA GLY A 569 -9.18 -22.53 -5.85
C GLY A 569 -10.00 -23.79 -5.58
N SER A 570 -10.45 -23.98 -4.34
CA SER A 570 -11.18 -25.19 -3.94
C SER A 570 -12.70 -25.09 -4.01
N VAL A 571 -13.27 -23.94 -4.36
CA VAL A 571 -14.73 -23.78 -4.40
C VAL A 571 -15.39 -24.72 -5.44
N GLY A 572 -14.68 -25.06 -6.52
CA GLY A 572 -15.11 -26.05 -7.51
C GLY A 572 -15.22 -27.48 -6.98
N SER A 573 -14.83 -27.75 -5.73
CA SER A 573 -15.10 -29.02 -5.04
C SER A 573 -16.54 -29.09 -4.49
N SER A 574 -17.29 -27.98 -4.45
CA SER A 574 -18.66 -27.92 -3.94
C SER A 574 -19.70 -27.99 -5.05
N PHE A 575 -20.60 -28.97 -4.97
CA PHE A 575 -21.77 -29.08 -5.84
C PHE A 575 -22.78 -27.96 -5.57
N VAL A 576 -22.87 -27.49 -4.31
CA VAL A 576 -23.64 -26.27 -3.98
C VAL A 576 -23.09 -25.06 -4.72
N ALA A 577 -21.77 -24.91 -4.87
CA ALA A 577 -21.18 -23.84 -5.67
C ALA A 577 -21.55 -23.96 -7.15
N THR A 578 -21.58 -25.17 -7.70
CA THR A 578 -22.03 -25.42 -9.08
C THR A 578 -23.50 -25.02 -9.25
N MET A 579 -24.39 -25.46 -8.36
CA MET A 579 -25.83 -25.21 -8.45
C MET A 579 -26.22 -23.75 -8.18
N SER A 580 -25.41 -23.02 -7.40
CA SER A 580 -25.58 -21.56 -7.21
C SER A 580 -24.94 -20.73 -8.32
N GLY A 581 -24.21 -21.35 -9.26
CA GLY A 581 -23.57 -20.68 -10.38
C GLY A 581 -22.30 -19.90 -9.99
N ILE A 582 -21.67 -20.24 -8.87
CA ILE A 582 -20.38 -19.65 -8.44
C ILE A 582 -19.21 -20.27 -9.22
N THR A 583 -19.34 -21.54 -9.63
CA THR A 583 -18.32 -22.28 -10.38
C THR A 583 -18.97 -23.09 -11.50
N GLU A 584 -18.27 -23.22 -12.62
CA GLU A 584 -18.65 -24.10 -13.73
C GLU A 584 -18.18 -25.55 -13.51
N VAL A 585 -17.32 -25.80 -12.52
CA VAL A 585 -16.81 -27.15 -12.23
C VAL A 585 -17.90 -27.94 -11.52
N ASN A 586 -18.31 -29.07 -12.10
CA ASN A 586 -19.24 -30.01 -11.47
C ASN A 586 -18.47 -31.13 -10.74
N PRO A 587 -18.45 -31.17 -9.40
CA PRO A 587 -17.62 -32.11 -8.65
C PRO A 587 -18.24 -33.51 -8.50
N LEU A 588 -19.43 -33.76 -9.05
CA LEU A 588 -20.02 -35.09 -9.04
C LEU A 588 -19.15 -36.11 -9.80
N ALA A 589 -19.39 -37.39 -9.53
CA ALA A 589 -18.83 -38.46 -10.35
C ALA A 589 -19.24 -38.29 -11.83
N PRO A 590 -18.45 -38.78 -12.79
CA PRO A 590 -18.80 -38.74 -14.21
C PRO A 590 -20.18 -39.34 -14.45
N HIS A 591 -21.02 -38.65 -15.21
CA HIS A 591 -22.39 -39.08 -15.46
C HIS A 591 -22.97 -38.50 -16.74
N TYR A 592 -24.00 -39.15 -17.26
CA TYR A 592 -24.85 -38.59 -18.29
C TYR A 592 -26.10 -37.97 -17.69
N TYR A 593 -26.61 -36.92 -18.32
CA TYR A 593 -27.97 -36.44 -18.08
C TYR A 593 -28.63 -35.94 -19.37
N CYS A 594 -29.95 -36.03 -19.44
CA CYS A 594 -30.73 -35.58 -20.59
C CYS A 594 -31.36 -34.21 -20.29
N PRO A 595 -31.02 -33.15 -21.05
CA PRO A 595 -31.56 -31.81 -20.82
C PRO A 595 -33.07 -31.69 -21.10
N LYS A 596 -33.68 -32.71 -21.71
CA LYS A 596 -35.08 -32.70 -22.16
C LYS A 596 -36.01 -33.53 -21.27
N CYS A 597 -35.64 -34.77 -20.98
CA CYS A 597 -36.49 -35.69 -20.21
C CYS A 597 -35.91 -36.04 -18.83
N TYR A 598 -34.80 -35.42 -18.44
CA TYR A 598 -34.16 -35.56 -17.13
C TYR A 598 -33.69 -36.98 -16.77
N TYR A 599 -33.55 -37.87 -17.76
CA TYR A 599 -32.86 -39.14 -17.58
C TYR A 599 -31.41 -38.90 -17.14
N SER A 600 -30.92 -39.63 -16.14
CA SER A 600 -29.53 -39.56 -15.67
C SER A 600 -28.93 -40.95 -15.46
N ASP A 601 -27.64 -41.11 -15.74
CA ASP A 601 -26.89 -42.36 -15.56
C ASP A 601 -25.55 -42.10 -14.87
N PHE A 602 -25.43 -42.60 -13.63
CA PHE A 602 -24.23 -42.52 -12.78
C PHE A 602 -23.55 -43.90 -12.59
N ASP A 603 -24.27 -44.99 -12.82
CA ASP A 603 -23.93 -46.31 -12.28
C ASP A 603 -23.82 -47.41 -13.35
N SER A 604 -24.07 -47.11 -14.62
CA SER A 604 -23.90 -48.11 -15.67
C SER A 604 -22.44 -48.58 -15.75
N GLU A 605 -22.25 -49.83 -16.19
CA GLU A 605 -20.91 -50.41 -16.41
C GLU A 605 -20.07 -49.62 -17.44
N GLU A 606 -20.70 -48.78 -18.25
CA GLU A 606 -20.03 -47.85 -19.14
C GLU A 606 -19.48 -46.64 -18.37
N VAL A 607 -20.32 -45.98 -17.57
CA VAL A 607 -19.94 -44.82 -16.75
C VAL A 607 -18.87 -45.19 -15.71
N LYS A 608 -18.99 -46.37 -15.09
CA LYS A 608 -18.01 -46.86 -14.09
C LYS A 608 -16.57 -46.95 -14.62
N LYS A 609 -16.36 -47.08 -15.92
CA LYS A 609 -15.01 -47.11 -16.52
C LYS A 609 -14.29 -45.76 -16.43
N TYR A 610 -15.02 -44.69 -16.18
CA TYR A 610 -14.51 -43.32 -16.11
C TYR A 610 -14.39 -42.79 -14.68
N VAL A 611 -14.69 -43.58 -13.65
CA VAL A 611 -14.47 -43.22 -12.24
C VAL A 611 -13.01 -42.78 -12.02
N GLY A 612 -12.80 -41.70 -11.26
CA GLY A 612 -11.50 -41.05 -11.11
C GLY A 612 -11.06 -40.17 -12.28
N SER A 613 -11.86 -40.07 -13.34
CA SER A 613 -11.66 -39.19 -14.50
C SER A 613 -12.80 -38.17 -14.60
N SER A 614 -13.01 -37.56 -15.77
CA SER A 614 -14.06 -36.58 -16.04
C SER A 614 -15.10 -37.12 -17.01
N GLY A 615 -16.36 -36.72 -16.83
CA GLY A 615 -17.45 -36.97 -17.77
C GLY A 615 -17.19 -36.44 -19.17
N CYS A 616 -16.33 -35.41 -19.32
CA CYS A 616 -15.88 -34.92 -20.62
C CYS A 616 -15.19 -36.02 -21.47
N ASP A 617 -14.57 -37.02 -20.83
CA ASP A 617 -13.85 -38.09 -21.53
C ASP A 617 -14.78 -39.22 -22.02
N MET A 618 -16.07 -39.19 -21.65
CA MET A 618 -17.05 -40.19 -22.06
C MET A 618 -17.50 -39.98 -23.51
N PRO A 619 -17.83 -41.04 -24.26
CA PRO A 619 -18.29 -40.91 -25.65
C PRO A 619 -19.66 -40.23 -25.74
N ASP A 620 -20.02 -39.76 -26.94
CA ASP A 620 -21.36 -39.24 -27.20
C ASP A 620 -22.40 -40.37 -27.21
N LYS A 621 -23.58 -40.10 -26.63
CA LYS A 621 -24.65 -41.10 -26.48
C LYS A 621 -26.03 -40.46 -26.58
N GLU A 622 -26.96 -41.15 -27.23
CA GLU A 622 -28.36 -40.75 -27.28
C GLU A 622 -29.11 -41.20 -26.01
N CYS A 623 -30.09 -40.40 -25.59
CA CYS A 623 -30.89 -40.68 -24.42
C CYS A 623 -31.75 -41.93 -24.66
N PRO A 624 -31.65 -42.97 -23.81
CA PRO A 624 -32.44 -44.19 -23.98
C PRO A 624 -33.95 -43.96 -23.76
N SER A 625 -34.33 -42.84 -23.13
CA SER A 625 -35.73 -42.52 -22.82
C SER A 625 -36.41 -41.65 -23.88
N CYS A 626 -35.70 -40.71 -24.53
CA CYS A 626 -36.32 -39.77 -25.47
C CYS A 626 -35.56 -39.53 -26.78
N GLY A 627 -34.40 -40.17 -26.97
CA GLY A 627 -33.56 -40.05 -28.18
C GLY A 627 -32.76 -38.75 -28.29
N GLU A 628 -32.91 -37.81 -27.37
CA GLU A 628 -32.11 -36.57 -27.34
C GLU A 628 -30.64 -36.87 -27.02
N GLN A 629 -29.70 -36.10 -27.56
CA GLN A 629 -28.29 -36.26 -27.21
C GLN A 629 -28.07 -36.03 -25.71
N LEU A 630 -27.40 -36.95 -25.03
CA LEU A 630 -27.08 -36.82 -23.62
C LEU A 630 -25.95 -35.81 -23.42
N ALA A 631 -26.10 -34.97 -22.39
CA ALA A 631 -25.02 -34.17 -21.84
C ALA A 631 -24.14 -35.03 -20.93
N LYS A 632 -22.88 -34.63 -20.79
CA LYS A 632 -21.82 -35.36 -20.07
C LYS A 632 -21.17 -34.41 -19.09
N ASP A 633 -21.04 -34.80 -17.84
CA ASP A 633 -20.51 -33.91 -16.80
C ASP A 633 -19.92 -34.70 -15.60
N GLY A 634 -19.32 -33.99 -14.66
CA GLY A 634 -18.72 -34.54 -13.44
C GLY A 634 -17.21 -34.71 -13.54
N HIS A 635 -16.47 -34.27 -12.53
CA HIS A 635 -15.01 -34.36 -12.46
C HIS A 635 -14.49 -35.21 -11.29
N ASP A 636 -15.39 -35.85 -10.54
CA ASP A 636 -15.07 -36.71 -9.39
C ASP A 636 -14.17 -36.00 -8.36
N ILE A 637 -14.74 -34.97 -7.69
CA ILE A 637 -14.02 -34.12 -6.75
C ILE A 637 -14.73 -34.18 -5.38
N PRO A 638 -14.02 -34.55 -4.30
CA PRO A 638 -14.60 -34.63 -2.96
C PRO A 638 -14.85 -33.23 -2.38
N PHE A 639 -16.00 -33.05 -1.74
CA PHE A 639 -16.39 -31.79 -1.11
C PHE A 639 -15.46 -31.39 0.03
N GLU A 640 -14.96 -32.37 0.76
CA GLU A 640 -14.14 -32.20 1.95
C GLU A 640 -12.78 -31.54 1.65
N THR A 641 -12.35 -31.51 0.39
CA THR A 641 -11.22 -30.67 -0.04
C THR A 641 -11.46 -29.18 0.25
N PHE A 642 -12.73 -28.75 0.22
CA PHE A 642 -13.14 -27.37 0.46
C PHE A 642 -13.28 -27.06 1.96
N LEU A 643 -14.11 -27.79 2.70
CA LEU A 643 -14.47 -27.47 4.10
C LEU A 643 -13.92 -28.44 5.17
N GLY A 644 -13.17 -29.46 4.76
CA GLY A 644 -12.84 -30.58 5.65
C GLY A 644 -14.06 -31.44 5.97
N PHE A 645 -13.89 -32.40 6.86
CA PHE A 645 -14.98 -33.30 7.28
C PHE A 645 -15.85 -32.70 8.39
N ASN A 646 -15.27 -31.84 9.24
CA ASN A 646 -15.95 -31.29 10.42
C ASN A 646 -16.17 -29.78 10.35
N GLY A 647 -15.99 -29.15 9.18
CA GLY A 647 -15.98 -27.68 9.07
C GLY A 647 -14.76 -27.05 9.75
N ASP A 648 -13.71 -27.84 10.01
CA ASP A 648 -12.48 -27.44 10.69
C ASP A 648 -11.54 -26.60 9.81
N LYS A 649 -11.91 -26.41 8.54
CA LYS A 649 -11.23 -25.53 7.60
C LYS A 649 -12.15 -24.38 7.19
N GLU A 650 -11.66 -23.17 7.36
CA GLU A 650 -12.31 -21.98 6.82
C GLU A 650 -12.23 -21.98 5.28
N PRO A 651 -13.35 -21.79 4.56
CA PRO A 651 -13.38 -21.75 3.11
C PRO A 651 -12.83 -20.42 2.59
N ASP A 652 -12.11 -20.50 1.47
CA ASP A 652 -11.72 -19.33 0.67
C ASP A 652 -12.36 -19.47 -0.71
N ILE A 653 -13.16 -18.48 -1.13
CA ILE A 653 -13.83 -18.48 -2.43
C ILE A 653 -13.08 -17.50 -3.33
N ASP A 654 -12.23 -18.06 -4.19
CA ASP A 654 -11.47 -17.34 -5.19
C ASP A 654 -12.24 -17.23 -6.50
N LEU A 655 -12.35 -16.02 -7.04
CA LEU A 655 -13.01 -15.77 -8.32
C LEU A 655 -12.09 -14.96 -9.24
N ASN A 656 -11.89 -15.45 -10.46
CA ASN A 656 -11.11 -14.78 -11.50
C ASN A 656 -12.05 -13.96 -12.40
N PHE A 657 -12.16 -12.66 -12.13
CA PHE A 657 -12.85 -11.70 -12.99
C PHE A 657 -11.92 -11.23 -14.12
N SER A 658 -12.49 -10.67 -15.19
CA SER A 658 -11.70 -9.90 -16.15
C SER A 658 -10.98 -8.75 -15.45
N GLY A 659 -9.72 -8.50 -15.82
CA GLY A 659 -8.96 -7.34 -15.32
C GLY A 659 -9.66 -6.00 -15.62
N GLU A 660 -10.42 -5.93 -16.71
CA GLU A 660 -11.23 -4.74 -17.07
C GLU A 660 -12.46 -4.55 -16.17
N TYR A 661 -12.99 -5.65 -15.62
CA TYR A 661 -14.22 -5.66 -14.82
C TYR A 661 -13.96 -5.67 -13.31
N GLN A 662 -12.76 -6.07 -12.87
CA GLN A 662 -12.42 -6.26 -11.45
C GLN A 662 -12.80 -5.06 -10.57
N SER A 663 -12.53 -3.84 -11.02
CA SER A 663 -12.87 -2.61 -10.29
C SER A 663 -14.38 -2.47 -10.06
N ARG A 664 -15.20 -2.79 -11.06
CA ARG A 664 -16.67 -2.77 -10.94
C ARG A 664 -17.17 -3.85 -9.99
N ALA A 665 -16.55 -5.04 -10.01
CA ALA A 665 -16.87 -6.09 -9.05
C ALA A 665 -16.51 -5.68 -7.62
N HIS A 666 -15.41 -4.92 -7.43
CA HIS A 666 -15.10 -4.31 -6.12
C HIS A 666 -16.16 -3.30 -5.72
N ASP A 667 -16.53 -2.36 -6.60
CA ASP A 667 -17.54 -1.34 -6.29
C ASP A 667 -18.89 -1.97 -5.94
N TYR A 668 -19.28 -3.06 -6.61
CA TYR A 668 -20.53 -3.77 -6.31
C TYR A 668 -20.57 -4.37 -4.90
N THR A 669 -19.41 -4.62 -4.26
CA THR A 669 -19.39 -5.03 -2.85
C THR A 669 -19.93 -3.94 -1.92
N GLU A 670 -19.76 -2.66 -2.26
CA GLU A 670 -20.38 -1.55 -1.50
C GLU A 670 -21.91 -1.53 -1.66
N GLU A 671 -22.45 -1.99 -2.79
CA GLU A 671 -23.90 -2.12 -2.97
C GLU A 671 -24.47 -3.28 -2.14
N ILE A 672 -23.71 -4.37 -1.98
CA ILE A 672 -24.11 -5.54 -1.21
C ILE A 672 -24.07 -5.25 0.31
N PHE A 673 -23.00 -4.66 0.81
CA PHE A 673 -22.77 -4.49 2.26
C PHE A 673 -23.07 -3.08 2.79
N GLY A 674 -23.21 -2.11 1.90
CA GLY A 674 -23.35 -0.71 2.22
C GLY A 674 -22.03 0.05 2.11
N LYS A 675 -22.15 1.33 1.72
CA LYS A 675 -21.03 2.23 1.55
C LYS A 675 -20.21 2.38 2.84
N GLY A 676 -18.89 2.25 2.72
CA GLY A 676 -17.96 2.35 3.85
C GLY A 676 -17.83 1.08 4.71
N GLN A 677 -18.43 -0.03 4.29
CA GLN A 677 -18.30 -1.34 4.95
C GLN A 677 -17.31 -2.27 4.26
N THR A 678 -16.71 -1.86 3.14
CA THR A 678 -15.72 -2.66 2.40
C THR A 678 -14.42 -1.90 2.25
N PHE A 679 -13.31 -2.59 2.46
CA PHE A 679 -11.96 -2.01 2.38
C PHE A 679 -11.09 -2.92 1.54
N ARG A 680 -10.20 -2.36 0.72
CA ARG A 680 -9.21 -3.19 0.03
C ARG A 680 -8.18 -3.67 1.05
N ALA A 681 -7.78 -4.93 1.03
CA ALA A 681 -6.72 -5.40 1.91
C ALA A 681 -5.41 -4.65 1.58
N GLY A 682 -4.78 -4.06 2.58
CA GLY A 682 -3.49 -3.37 2.42
C GLY A 682 -2.33 -4.35 2.29
N THR A 683 -1.26 -3.90 1.65
CA THR A 683 0.02 -4.61 1.62
C THR A 683 1.15 -3.69 2.05
N ILE A 684 2.19 -4.26 2.68
CA ILE A 684 3.37 -3.50 3.12
C ILE A 684 4.53 -3.87 2.19
N GLY A 685 5.05 -2.87 1.47
CA GLY A 685 6.20 -3.03 0.60
C GLY A 685 7.49 -2.81 1.38
N THR A 686 8.31 -3.85 1.52
CA THR A 686 9.59 -3.80 2.24
C THR A 686 10.79 -3.86 1.29
N LEU A 687 11.99 -3.53 1.81
CA LEU A 687 13.24 -3.74 1.09
C LEU A 687 13.52 -5.24 0.94
N ALA A 688 13.33 -5.73 -0.28
CA ALA A 688 13.79 -7.05 -0.69
C ALA A 688 15.30 -7.05 -1.00
N GLU A 689 15.90 -8.24 -0.96
CA GLU A 689 17.35 -8.47 -1.10
C GLU A 689 17.97 -7.77 -2.32
N LYS A 690 17.34 -7.86 -3.51
CA LYS A 690 17.83 -7.20 -4.73
C LYS A 690 17.87 -5.67 -4.62
N THR A 691 16.89 -5.07 -3.95
CA THR A 691 16.84 -3.61 -3.78
C THR A 691 17.86 -3.17 -2.74
N ALA A 692 17.97 -3.90 -1.64
CA ALA A 692 18.97 -3.66 -0.61
C ALA A 692 20.40 -3.77 -1.18
N PHE A 693 20.67 -4.77 -2.03
CA PHE A 693 21.95 -4.89 -2.76
C PHE A 693 22.29 -3.61 -3.53
N GLY A 694 21.32 -3.04 -4.25
CA GLY A 694 21.50 -1.78 -4.98
C GLY A 694 21.91 -0.62 -4.07
N TYR A 695 21.25 -0.44 -2.93
CA TYR A 695 21.61 0.63 -1.97
C TYR A 695 22.98 0.42 -1.34
N VAL A 696 23.28 -0.80 -0.89
CA VAL A 696 24.57 -1.13 -0.26
C VAL A 696 25.71 -0.92 -1.25
N LYS A 697 25.55 -1.37 -2.50
CA LYS A 697 26.55 -1.21 -3.54
C LYS A 697 26.78 0.28 -3.86
N ASN A 698 25.72 1.03 -4.14
CA ASN A 698 25.83 2.46 -4.44
C ASN A 698 26.48 3.23 -3.29
N TYR A 699 26.10 2.95 -2.04
CA TYR A 699 26.66 3.61 -0.85
C TYR A 699 28.19 3.49 -0.76
N PHE A 700 28.72 2.30 -1.00
CA PHE A 700 30.16 2.04 -0.96
C PHE A 700 30.88 2.57 -2.22
N GLU A 701 30.26 2.48 -3.40
CA GLU A 701 30.81 3.01 -4.65
C GLU A 701 30.97 4.54 -4.60
N GLU A 702 29.96 5.26 -4.12
CA GLU A 702 29.99 6.73 -3.96
C GLU A 702 31.09 7.20 -3.00
N ARG A 703 31.46 6.35 -2.03
CA ARG A 703 32.51 6.63 -1.04
C ARG A 703 33.88 6.07 -1.44
N GLY A 704 33.99 5.38 -2.57
CA GLY A 704 35.23 4.73 -3.01
C GLY A 704 35.72 3.63 -2.06
N ILE A 705 34.83 3.01 -1.28
CA ILE A 705 35.15 1.98 -0.30
C ILE A 705 34.91 0.60 -0.92
N HIS A 706 35.91 -0.29 -0.87
CA HIS A 706 35.74 -1.68 -1.29
C HIS A 706 35.51 -2.59 -0.07
N LYS A 707 34.46 -3.43 -0.13
CA LYS A 707 34.15 -4.45 0.88
C LYS A 707 34.12 -5.84 0.22
N ARG A 708 34.46 -6.88 0.99
CA ARG A 708 34.34 -8.28 0.55
C ARG A 708 32.85 -8.64 0.39
N ASN A 709 32.53 -9.53 -0.55
CA ASN A 709 31.14 -9.95 -0.80
C ASN A 709 30.42 -10.44 0.48
N VAL A 710 31.10 -11.23 1.33
CA VAL A 710 30.51 -11.70 2.60
C VAL A 710 30.06 -10.55 3.53
N GLU A 711 30.78 -9.43 3.52
CA GLU A 711 30.40 -8.25 4.30
C GLU A 711 29.25 -7.49 3.65
N ILE A 712 29.22 -7.41 2.32
CA ILE A 712 28.09 -6.86 1.55
C ILE A 712 26.83 -7.67 1.84
N ASP A 713 26.91 -8.99 1.78
CA ASP A 713 25.78 -9.90 2.03
C ASP A 713 25.26 -9.75 3.47
N ARG A 714 26.14 -9.65 4.47
CA ARG A 714 25.76 -9.38 5.87
C ARG A 714 24.97 -8.06 5.99
N ILE A 715 25.48 -6.99 5.37
CA ILE A 715 24.86 -5.66 5.43
C ILE A 715 23.50 -5.65 4.70
N ILE A 716 23.39 -6.35 3.58
CA ILE A 716 22.12 -6.53 2.85
C ILE A 716 21.07 -7.12 3.77
N GLN A 717 21.39 -8.20 4.49
CA GLN A 717 20.45 -8.84 5.42
C GLN A 717 20.04 -7.91 6.58
N GLY A 718 20.93 -7.01 7.01
CA GLY A 718 20.61 -5.97 8.00
C GLY A 718 19.64 -4.88 7.50
N CYS A 719 19.53 -4.69 6.18
CA CYS A 719 18.63 -3.72 5.55
C CYS A 719 17.29 -4.33 5.08
N VAL A 720 17.21 -5.66 4.96
CA VAL A 720 16.01 -6.36 4.48
C VAL A 720 14.88 -6.27 5.50
N GLY A 721 13.65 -6.11 5.01
CA GLY A 721 12.44 -6.05 5.84
C GLY A 721 12.02 -4.63 6.23
N VAL A 722 12.90 -3.64 6.08
CA VAL A 722 12.56 -2.22 6.30
C VAL A 722 11.45 -1.80 5.35
N ARG A 723 10.41 -1.18 5.90
CA ARG A 723 9.28 -0.65 5.14
C ARG A 723 9.76 0.48 4.24
N ARG A 724 9.25 0.45 3.00
CA ARG A 724 9.52 1.44 1.95
C ARG A 724 8.24 2.07 1.40
N THR A 725 7.15 1.31 1.34
CA THR A 725 5.89 1.78 0.78
C THR A 725 4.72 0.93 1.28
N THR A 726 3.51 1.29 0.88
CA THR A 726 2.29 0.50 1.09
C THR A 726 1.61 0.32 -0.25
N GLY A 727 0.87 -0.77 -0.40
CA GLY A 727 0.16 -1.11 -1.62
C GLY A 727 -1.21 -1.68 -1.30
N GLN A 728 -1.78 -2.33 -2.31
CA GLN A 728 -3.10 -2.91 -2.27
C GLN A 728 -3.00 -4.38 -2.66
N HIS A 729 -3.77 -5.24 -1.98
CA HIS A 729 -3.88 -6.64 -2.33
C HIS A 729 -4.44 -6.77 -3.76
N PRO A 730 -3.96 -7.74 -4.56
CA PRO A 730 -4.39 -7.87 -5.95
C PRO A 730 -5.90 -8.00 -6.14
N GLY A 731 -6.64 -8.55 -5.18
CA GLY A 731 -8.10 -8.63 -5.26
C GLY A 731 -8.85 -8.76 -3.94
N GLY A 732 -8.16 -8.62 -2.81
CA GLY A 732 -8.74 -8.92 -1.50
C GLY A 732 -9.58 -7.74 -1.01
N ILE A 733 -10.86 -7.98 -0.78
CA ILE A 733 -11.80 -7.02 -0.18
C ILE A 733 -12.16 -7.52 1.21
N VAL A 734 -11.81 -6.75 2.23
CA VAL A 734 -12.16 -6.98 3.63
C VAL A 734 -13.56 -6.40 3.88
N VAL A 735 -14.44 -7.23 4.43
CA VAL A 735 -15.83 -6.87 4.72
C VAL A 735 -15.99 -6.59 6.21
N LEU A 736 -16.46 -5.39 6.54
CA LEU A 736 -16.86 -4.98 7.88
C LEU A 736 -18.36 -5.28 8.07
N PRO A 737 -18.75 -6.05 9.10
CA PRO A 737 -20.16 -6.25 9.41
C PRO A 737 -20.87 -4.95 9.80
N HIS A 738 -22.15 -4.84 9.45
CA HIS A 738 -22.94 -3.66 9.79
C HIS A 738 -23.01 -3.44 11.31
N GLY A 739 -22.77 -2.20 11.75
CA GLY A 739 -22.75 -1.81 13.17
C GLY A 739 -21.38 -1.97 13.85
N GLU A 740 -20.41 -2.61 13.20
CA GLU A 740 -19.04 -2.68 13.69
C GLU A 740 -18.23 -1.44 13.30
N ASN A 741 -17.10 -1.24 13.99
CA ASN A 741 -16.17 -0.15 13.73
C ASN A 741 -14.82 -0.71 13.25
N ILE A 742 -14.38 -0.34 12.05
CA ILE A 742 -13.11 -0.80 11.46
C ILE A 742 -11.91 -0.54 12.38
N TYR A 743 -11.93 0.59 13.11
CA TYR A 743 -10.86 0.99 14.04
C TYR A 743 -10.74 0.08 15.27
N SER A 744 -11.67 -0.87 15.47
CA SER A 744 -11.52 -1.91 16.50
C SER A 744 -10.65 -3.10 16.03
N PHE A 745 -10.39 -3.20 14.73
CA PHE A 745 -9.58 -4.24 14.10
C PHE A 745 -8.29 -3.68 13.51
N THR A 746 -8.37 -2.60 12.74
CA THR A 746 -7.22 -2.03 12.03
C THR A 746 -7.45 -0.55 11.70
N PRO A 747 -6.41 0.29 11.68
CA PRO A 747 -6.49 1.58 11.00
C PRO A 747 -6.74 1.37 9.50
N VAL A 748 -7.09 2.43 8.78
CA VAL A 748 -7.23 2.43 7.33
C VAL A 748 -6.44 3.59 6.72
N GLN A 749 -6.00 3.46 5.48
CA GLN A 749 -5.18 4.45 4.80
C GLN A 749 -5.44 4.46 3.29
N ARG A 750 -4.84 5.39 2.55
CA ARG A 750 -4.74 5.29 1.09
C ARG A 750 -3.49 4.50 0.70
N PRO A 751 -3.55 3.62 -0.32
CA PRO A 751 -2.37 2.88 -0.78
C PRO A 751 -1.30 3.85 -1.28
N ALA A 752 -0.03 3.60 -0.89
CA ALA A 752 1.12 4.45 -1.20
C ALA A 752 0.97 5.94 -0.80
N ASN A 753 0.00 6.28 0.07
CA ASN A 753 -0.40 7.66 0.37
C ASN A 753 -0.79 8.48 -0.86
N ASP A 754 -1.32 7.84 -1.90
CA ASP A 754 -1.84 8.53 -3.08
C ASP A 754 -3.21 9.15 -2.75
N MET A 755 -3.23 10.47 -2.56
CA MET A 755 -4.44 11.23 -2.23
C MET A 755 -5.40 11.40 -3.41
N THR A 756 -5.02 10.96 -4.62
CA THR A 756 -5.86 11.03 -5.82
C THR A 756 -6.75 9.80 -6.00
N THR A 757 -6.38 8.67 -5.40
CA THR A 757 -7.22 7.46 -5.42
C THR A 757 -8.38 7.58 -4.44
N SER A 758 -9.56 7.08 -4.79
CA SER A 758 -10.67 6.91 -3.85
C SER A 758 -10.50 5.68 -2.96
N THR A 759 -9.70 4.69 -3.38
CA THR A 759 -9.50 3.41 -2.68
C THR A 759 -8.97 3.61 -1.27
N ILE A 760 -9.63 2.97 -0.31
CA ILE A 760 -9.19 2.87 1.08
C ILE A 760 -8.72 1.44 1.33
N THR A 761 -7.52 1.32 1.89
CA THR A 761 -6.91 0.05 2.27
C THR A 761 -6.84 -0.12 3.78
N THR A 762 -6.92 -1.35 4.28
CA THR A 762 -6.54 -1.65 5.66
C THR A 762 -5.07 -1.28 5.90
N HIS A 763 -4.76 -0.78 7.09
CA HIS A 763 -3.39 -0.39 7.46
C HIS A 763 -2.54 -1.59 7.83
N PHE A 764 -3.17 -2.60 8.43
CA PHE A 764 -2.61 -3.94 8.57
C PHE A 764 -2.82 -4.75 7.28
N ASP A 765 -1.88 -5.65 7.02
CA ASP A 765 -2.12 -6.71 6.04
C ASP A 765 -3.24 -7.65 6.49
N TYR A 766 -3.84 -8.36 5.53
CA TYR A 766 -4.94 -9.26 5.84
C TYR A 766 -4.55 -10.37 6.81
N HIS A 767 -3.33 -10.91 6.72
CA HIS A 767 -2.84 -11.96 7.62
C HIS A 767 -2.91 -11.54 9.09
N SER A 768 -2.78 -10.25 9.39
CA SER A 768 -2.86 -9.73 10.75
C SER A 768 -4.29 -9.68 11.31
N ILE A 769 -5.32 -9.78 10.46
CA ILE A 769 -6.75 -9.62 10.80
C ILE A 769 -7.66 -10.73 10.24
N ASP A 770 -7.08 -11.81 9.70
CA ASP A 770 -7.80 -12.91 9.02
C ASP A 770 -8.73 -13.69 9.95
N HIS A 771 -8.33 -13.83 11.22
CA HIS A 771 -9.15 -14.43 12.27
C HIS A 771 -10.31 -13.53 12.72
N ASN A 772 -10.33 -12.25 12.31
CA ASN A 772 -11.36 -11.29 12.69
C ASN A 772 -12.41 -11.07 11.60
N LEU A 773 -11.95 -10.68 10.40
CA LEU A 773 -12.79 -10.16 9.32
C LEU A 773 -12.71 -11.06 8.09
N LEU A 774 -13.83 -11.21 7.40
CA LEU A 774 -13.90 -11.97 6.16
C LEU A 774 -13.24 -11.18 5.01
N LYS A 775 -12.49 -11.89 4.16
CA LYS A 775 -12.01 -11.39 2.86
C LYS A 775 -12.70 -12.11 1.71
N LEU A 776 -13.04 -11.35 0.67
CA LEU A 776 -13.43 -11.83 -0.64
C LEU A 776 -12.25 -11.62 -1.61
N ASP A 777 -11.78 -12.69 -2.25
CA ASP A 777 -10.72 -12.58 -3.27
C ASP A 777 -11.33 -12.45 -4.68
N ILE A 778 -11.58 -11.19 -5.04
CA ILE A 778 -12.09 -10.75 -6.34
C ILE A 778 -10.86 -10.41 -7.20
N LEU A 779 -10.29 -11.42 -7.85
CA LEU A 779 -9.01 -11.33 -8.58
C LEU A 779 -9.23 -10.94 -10.04
N GLY A 780 -8.33 -10.11 -10.59
CA GLY A 780 -8.25 -9.85 -12.02
C GLY A 780 -7.41 -10.93 -12.71
N HIS A 781 -7.89 -11.45 -13.83
CA HIS A 781 -7.20 -12.46 -14.62
C HIS A 781 -7.35 -12.20 -16.13
N ASP A 782 -6.35 -12.62 -16.90
CA ASP A 782 -6.32 -12.39 -18.34
C ASP A 782 -7.27 -13.33 -19.10
N ASP A 783 -7.42 -14.58 -18.65
CA ASP A 783 -8.25 -15.58 -19.36
C ASP A 783 -9.70 -15.10 -19.61
N PRO A 784 -10.45 -14.60 -18.61
CA PRO A 784 -11.77 -14.02 -18.86
C PRO A 784 -11.76 -12.86 -19.84
N THR A 785 -10.74 -12.00 -19.77
CA THR A 785 -10.58 -10.83 -20.65
C THR A 785 -10.31 -11.26 -22.09
N MET A 786 -9.46 -12.28 -22.29
CA MET A 786 -9.16 -12.85 -23.59
C MET A 786 -10.39 -13.52 -24.19
N ILE A 787 -11.08 -14.35 -23.42
CA ILE A 787 -12.30 -15.02 -23.87
C ILE A 787 -13.32 -13.97 -24.30
N ARG A 788 -13.60 -12.98 -23.45
CA ARG A 788 -14.52 -11.88 -23.76
C ARG A 788 -14.21 -11.19 -25.09
N MET A 789 -12.93 -10.82 -25.30
CA MET A 789 -12.51 -10.20 -26.56
C MET A 789 -12.72 -11.13 -27.75
N MET A 790 -12.47 -12.43 -27.61
CA MET A 790 -12.70 -13.40 -28.69
C MET A 790 -14.19 -13.61 -28.97
N GLU A 791 -15.06 -13.66 -27.95
CA GLU A 791 -16.51 -13.70 -28.10
C GLU A 791 -17.00 -12.46 -28.86
N ASP A 792 -16.55 -11.26 -28.46
CA ASP A 792 -16.90 -10.00 -29.13
C ASP A 792 -16.44 -9.95 -30.60
N LEU A 793 -15.29 -10.55 -30.92
CA LEU A 793 -14.76 -10.59 -32.29
C LEU A 793 -15.41 -11.65 -33.19
N THR A 794 -15.98 -12.71 -32.62
CA THR A 794 -16.42 -13.91 -33.37
C THR A 794 -17.91 -14.19 -33.28
N GLY A 795 -18.58 -13.68 -32.23
CA GLY A 795 -19.96 -14.02 -31.88
C GLY A 795 -20.14 -15.43 -31.31
N VAL A 796 -19.07 -16.18 -31.06
CA VAL A 796 -19.14 -17.53 -30.48
C VAL A 796 -19.23 -17.42 -28.97
N ASP A 797 -20.25 -18.05 -28.37
CA ASP A 797 -20.37 -18.18 -26.91
C ASP A 797 -19.43 -19.27 -26.39
N ALA A 798 -18.44 -18.87 -25.59
CA ALA A 798 -17.41 -19.78 -25.09
C ALA A 798 -17.96 -20.82 -24.11
N GLN A 799 -19.12 -20.59 -23.48
CA GLN A 799 -19.77 -21.56 -22.59
C GLN A 799 -20.32 -22.77 -23.35
N THR A 800 -20.55 -22.63 -24.65
CA THR A 800 -21.05 -23.74 -25.51
C THR A 800 -19.95 -24.64 -26.05
N ILE A 801 -18.68 -24.29 -25.84
CA ILE A 801 -17.53 -25.06 -26.33
C ILE A 801 -17.40 -26.37 -25.56
N ARG A 802 -17.33 -27.49 -26.30
CA ARG A 802 -17.16 -28.83 -25.72
C ARG A 802 -15.70 -29.13 -25.41
N PHE A 803 -15.44 -29.74 -24.26
CA PHE A 803 -14.08 -30.05 -23.76
C PHE A 803 -13.49 -31.36 -24.31
N ASP A 804 -14.17 -32.00 -25.26
CA ASP A 804 -13.77 -33.25 -25.92
C ASP A 804 -13.51 -33.08 -27.43
N ASP A 805 -13.41 -31.84 -27.92
CA ASP A 805 -13.08 -31.56 -29.33
C ASP A 805 -11.71 -32.16 -29.70
N GLU A 806 -11.72 -33.18 -30.57
CA GLU A 806 -10.52 -33.92 -30.97
C GLU A 806 -9.48 -33.03 -31.66
N LYS A 807 -9.92 -32.01 -32.39
CA LYS A 807 -9.01 -31.11 -33.11
C LYS A 807 -8.27 -30.21 -32.12
N VAL A 808 -8.96 -29.73 -31.07
CA VAL A 808 -8.33 -28.98 -29.97
C VAL A 808 -7.39 -29.88 -29.16
N LEU A 809 -7.82 -31.09 -28.79
CA LEU A 809 -6.97 -32.05 -28.09
C LEU A 809 -5.70 -32.41 -28.87
N SER A 810 -5.77 -32.43 -30.21
CA SER A 810 -4.61 -32.74 -31.05
C SER A 810 -3.47 -31.72 -30.95
N LEU A 811 -3.71 -30.50 -30.46
CA LEU A 811 -2.66 -29.50 -30.21
C LEU A 811 -1.62 -29.99 -29.20
N PHE A 812 -2.01 -30.83 -28.25
CA PHE A 812 -1.12 -31.40 -27.24
C PHE A 812 -0.30 -32.59 -27.78
N LYS A 813 -0.51 -32.98 -29.04
CA LYS A 813 0.22 -34.05 -29.71
C LYS A 813 1.16 -33.53 -30.79
N ASP A 814 0.67 -32.65 -31.65
CA ASP A 814 1.45 -32.05 -32.74
C ASP A 814 0.82 -30.71 -33.21
N GLN A 815 1.37 -30.10 -34.26
CA GLN A 815 0.91 -28.81 -34.79
C GLN A 815 -0.05 -28.93 -35.98
N LYS A 816 -0.48 -30.14 -36.37
CA LYS A 816 -1.25 -30.33 -37.62
C LYS A 816 -2.60 -29.62 -37.59
N ALA A 817 -3.24 -29.51 -36.43
CA ALA A 817 -4.49 -28.76 -36.28
C ALA A 817 -4.34 -27.26 -36.58
N LEU A 818 -3.12 -26.72 -36.51
CA LEU A 818 -2.79 -25.34 -36.86
C LEU A 818 -2.46 -25.16 -38.35
N GLY A 819 -2.38 -26.25 -39.12
CA GLY A 819 -1.96 -26.24 -40.53
C GLY A 819 -0.43 -26.20 -40.72
N LEU A 820 0.34 -26.55 -39.68
CA LEU A 820 1.80 -26.45 -39.66
C LEU A 820 2.47 -27.82 -39.72
N SER A 821 3.69 -27.85 -40.26
CA SER A 821 4.60 -28.99 -40.29
C SER A 821 5.72 -28.84 -39.27
N ALA A 822 6.36 -29.95 -38.91
CA ALA A 822 7.52 -29.94 -38.02
C ALA A 822 8.64 -29.07 -38.59
N GLY A 823 9.07 -28.04 -37.84
CA GLY A 823 10.10 -27.09 -38.25
C GLY A 823 9.58 -25.74 -38.74
N ASP A 824 8.28 -25.56 -38.94
CA ASP A 824 7.69 -24.27 -39.34
C ASP A 824 7.78 -23.22 -38.22
N VAL A 825 7.76 -23.68 -36.97
CA VAL A 825 8.01 -22.88 -35.77
C VAL A 825 9.22 -23.45 -35.05
N GLU A 826 10.24 -22.62 -34.84
CA GLU A 826 11.53 -23.11 -34.38
C GLU A 826 11.45 -23.63 -32.93
N GLY A 827 11.95 -24.85 -32.71
CA GLY A 827 12.04 -25.45 -31.37
C GLY A 827 10.69 -25.81 -30.74
N CYS A 828 9.59 -25.75 -31.49
CA CYS A 828 8.28 -26.18 -31.02
C CYS A 828 7.72 -27.27 -31.95
N GLU A 829 7.25 -28.37 -31.36
CA GLU A 829 6.62 -29.49 -32.08
C GLU A 829 5.14 -29.66 -31.72
N LEU A 830 4.68 -28.96 -30.68
CA LEU A 830 3.31 -29.00 -30.16
C LEU A 830 2.55 -27.74 -30.60
N GLY A 831 1.22 -27.83 -30.64
CA GLY A 831 0.33 -26.70 -30.90
C GLY A 831 0.01 -25.84 -29.66
N CYS A 832 0.70 -26.06 -28.54
CA CYS A 832 0.36 -25.47 -27.23
C CYS A 832 0.84 -24.02 -27.02
N LEU A 833 1.67 -23.46 -27.91
CA LEU A 833 2.23 -22.12 -27.72
C LEU A 833 1.14 -21.06 -27.42
N GLY A 834 1.36 -20.26 -26.39
CA GLY A 834 0.42 -19.20 -25.98
C GLY A 834 -0.92 -19.68 -25.40
N ILE A 835 -1.14 -20.98 -25.23
CA ILE A 835 -2.24 -21.52 -24.43
C ILE A 835 -1.87 -21.34 -22.94
N PRO A 836 -2.79 -20.83 -22.09
CA PRO A 836 -2.51 -20.68 -20.66
C PRO A 836 -2.10 -22.01 -20.05
N GLU A 837 -1.15 -21.97 -19.11
CA GLU A 837 -0.45 -23.11 -18.50
C GLU A 837 0.41 -23.94 -19.48
N PHE A 838 -0.19 -24.44 -20.54
CA PHE A 838 0.41 -25.41 -21.44
C PHE A 838 1.42 -24.83 -22.44
N GLY A 839 1.46 -23.52 -22.62
CA GLY A 839 2.34 -22.85 -23.59
C GLY A 839 3.77 -22.59 -23.12
N THR A 840 4.10 -22.94 -21.88
CA THR A 840 5.47 -22.77 -21.34
C THR A 840 6.37 -23.92 -21.78
N ASP A 841 7.68 -23.69 -21.93
CA ASP A 841 8.62 -24.74 -22.34
C ASP A 841 8.65 -25.91 -21.34
N PHE A 842 8.50 -25.60 -20.04
CA PHE A 842 8.41 -26.60 -18.98
C PHE A 842 7.20 -27.53 -19.16
N VAL A 843 6.01 -26.97 -19.35
CA VAL A 843 4.78 -27.77 -19.49
C VAL A 843 4.71 -28.45 -20.85
N MET A 844 5.19 -27.81 -21.92
CA MET A 844 5.32 -28.48 -23.23
C MET A 844 6.23 -29.70 -23.16
N GLN A 845 7.34 -29.64 -22.41
CA GLN A 845 8.17 -30.82 -22.18
C GLN A 845 7.40 -31.93 -21.43
N MET A 846 6.66 -31.57 -20.38
CA MET A 846 5.81 -32.50 -19.65
C MET A 846 4.75 -33.15 -20.55
N VAL A 847 4.12 -32.38 -21.45
CA VAL A 847 3.16 -32.89 -22.44
C VAL A 847 3.83 -33.88 -23.40
N LYS A 848 5.08 -33.64 -23.81
CA LYS A 848 5.84 -34.59 -24.64
C LYS A 848 6.15 -35.90 -23.91
N ASP A 849 6.51 -35.80 -22.64
CA ASP A 849 6.86 -36.95 -21.80
C ASP A 849 5.62 -37.81 -21.49
N THR A 850 4.47 -37.17 -21.26
CA THR A 850 3.24 -37.81 -20.78
C THR A 850 2.23 -38.17 -21.88
N LYS A 851 2.24 -37.46 -23.02
CA LYS A 851 1.38 -37.68 -24.19
C LYS A 851 -0.12 -37.76 -23.83
N PRO A 852 -0.70 -36.68 -23.27
CA PRO A 852 -2.09 -36.65 -22.84
C PRO A 852 -3.04 -36.95 -24.00
N LYS A 853 -4.14 -37.65 -23.71
CA LYS A 853 -5.15 -38.03 -24.71
C LYS A 853 -6.55 -37.51 -24.43
N SER A 854 -6.82 -37.12 -23.18
CA SER A 854 -8.14 -36.76 -22.72
C SER A 854 -8.13 -35.47 -21.91
N PHE A 855 -9.30 -34.93 -21.61
CA PHE A 855 -9.44 -33.76 -20.76
C PHE A 855 -8.86 -34.03 -19.35
N SER A 856 -9.13 -35.21 -18.78
CA SER A 856 -8.58 -35.58 -17.46
C SER A 856 -7.06 -35.65 -17.45
N ASP A 857 -6.42 -36.06 -18.54
CA ASP A 857 -4.95 -36.05 -18.63
C ASP A 857 -4.40 -34.62 -18.60
N LEU A 858 -5.08 -33.67 -19.25
CA LEU A 858 -4.73 -32.25 -19.17
C LEU A 858 -4.89 -31.71 -17.75
N VAL A 859 -5.95 -32.10 -17.02
CA VAL A 859 -6.15 -31.75 -15.61
C VAL A 859 -5.00 -32.29 -14.74
N ARG A 860 -4.56 -33.53 -14.98
CA ARG A 860 -3.42 -34.13 -14.27
C ARG A 860 -2.12 -33.38 -14.55
N ILE A 861 -1.85 -33.06 -15.83
CA ILE A 861 -0.67 -32.27 -16.23
C ILE A 861 -0.70 -30.88 -15.60
N SER A 862 -1.87 -30.21 -15.59
CA SER A 862 -2.02 -28.92 -14.90
C SER A 862 -1.60 -29.07 -13.44
N GLY A 863 -2.15 -30.03 -12.69
CA GLY A 863 -1.75 -30.30 -11.31
C GLY A 863 -0.24 -30.53 -11.12
N LEU A 864 0.38 -31.35 -11.99
CA LEU A 864 1.81 -31.66 -11.95
C LEU A 864 2.73 -30.48 -12.31
N SER A 865 2.24 -29.57 -13.15
CA SER A 865 3.00 -28.39 -13.60
C SER A 865 3.11 -27.27 -12.57
N HIS A 866 2.32 -27.34 -11.49
CA HIS A 866 2.25 -26.29 -10.49
C HIS A 866 2.76 -26.78 -9.12
N GLY A 867 3.89 -26.22 -8.70
CA GLY A 867 4.50 -26.48 -7.40
C GLY A 867 5.92 -27.02 -7.51
N THR A 868 6.81 -26.54 -6.64
CA THR A 868 8.18 -27.04 -6.56
C THR A 868 8.18 -28.50 -6.08
N ASP A 869 9.01 -29.32 -6.72
CA ASP A 869 9.18 -30.76 -6.44
C ASP A 869 7.91 -31.62 -6.59
N VAL A 870 6.98 -31.20 -7.47
CA VAL A 870 5.82 -32.01 -7.87
C VAL A 870 6.17 -32.89 -9.08
N TRP A 871 6.63 -32.28 -10.18
CA TRP A 871 7.09 -32.99 -11.37
C TRP A 871 8.58 -33.34 -11.32
N LEU A 872 9.44 -32.32 -11.38
CA LEU A 872 10.89 -32.47 -11.30
C LEU A 872 11.27 -33.06 -9.94
N ASN A 873 12.24 -33.98 -9.94
CA ASN A 873 12.70 -34.69 -8.75
C ASN A 873 11.62 -35.53 -8.04
N ASN A 874 10.47 -35.78 -8.67
CA ASN A 874 9.37 -36.54 -8.07
C ASN A 874 8.59 -37.34 -9.12
N ALA A 875 7.41 -36.87 -9.58
CA ALA A 875 6.54 -37.64 -10.46
C ALA A 875 7.23 -38.07 -11.77
N GLN A 876 8.09 -37.22 -12.33
CA GLN A 876 8.88 -37.56 -13.52
C GLN A 876 9.75 -38.79 -13.28
N THR A 877 10.51 -38.79 -12.19
CA THR A 877 11.38 -39.90 -11.79
C THR A 877 10.57 -41.19 -11.56
N LEU A 878 9.43 -41.09 -10.88
CA LEU A 878 8.59 -42.26 -10.60
C LEU A 878 7.98 -42.87 -11.87
N ILE A 879 7.63 -42.03 -12.84
CA ILE A 879 7.13 -42.47 -14.15
C ILE A 879 8.27 -43.10 -14.97
N GLU A 880 9.45 -42.49 -15.00
CA GLU A 880 10.63 -43.02 -15.70
C GLU A 880 11.11 -44.37 -15.11
N GLU A 881 11.05 -44.53 -13.79
CA GLU A 881 11.35 -45.78 -13.09
C GLU A 881 10.25 -46.85 -13.24
N GLY A 882 9.11 -46.50 -13.84
CA GLY A 882 7.96 -47.40 -14.00
C GLY A 882 7.23 -47.75 -12.69
N LYS A 883 7.41 -46.95 -11.63
CA LYS A 883 6.74 -47.13 -10.34
C LYS A 883 5.30 -46.65 -10.34
N CYS A 884 4.98 -45.67 -11.17
CA CYS A 884 3.61 -45.19 -11.40
C CYS A 884 3.39 -44.79 -12.87
N THR A 885 2.13 -44.55 -13.24
CA THR A 885 1.73 -43.96 -14.53
C THR A 885 1.22 -42.55 -14.28
N LEU A 886 0.94 -41.77 -15.34
CA LEU A 886 0.29 -40.47 -15.20
C LEU A 886 -1.01 -40.55 -14.39
N SER A 887 -1.81 -41.62 -14.59
CA SER A 887 -3.08 -41.82 -13.90
C SER A 887 -2.96 -42.27 -12.44
N THR A 888 -1.80 -42.76 -12.01
CA THR A 888 -1.56 -43.21 -10.62
C THR A 888 -0.56 -42.34 -9.85
N ALA A 889 0.05 -41.35 -10.51
CA ALA A 889 0.87 -40.33 -9.87
C ALA A 889 0.02 -39.35 -9.05
N ILE A 890 0.64 -38.74 -8.03
CA ILE A 890 0.00 -37.69 -7.24
C ILE A 890 -0.01 -36.40 -8.08
N CYS A 891 -1.14 -36.11 -8.71
CA CYS A 891 -1.28 -34.95 -9.59
C CYS A 891 -1.91 -33.75 -8.87
N THR A 892 -2.81 -34.03 -7.93
CA THR A 892 -3.55 -33.03 -7.16
C THR A 892 -3.63 -33.47 -5.71
N ARG A 893 -3.93 -32.53 -4.80
CA ARG A 893 -4.06 -32.87 -3.37
C ARG A 893 -5.24 -33.82 -3.11
N ASP A 894 -6.31 -33.69 -3.87
CA ASP A 894 -7.50 -34.54 -3.78
C ASP A 894 -7.15 -36.02 -4.00
N ASP A 895 -6.21 -36.30 -4.90
CA ASP A 895 -5.73 -37.67 -5.16
C ASP A 895 -5.15 -38.30 -3.90
N ILE A 896 -4.46 -37.53 -3.04
CA ILE A 896 -3.93 -38.02 -1.76
C ILE A 896 -5.05 -38.45 -0.84
N MET A 897 -6.03 -37.58 -0.62
CA MET A 897 -7.11 -37.86 0.32
C MET A 897 -7.92 -39.08 -0.14
N THR A 898 -8.35 -39.09 -1.41
CA THR A 898 -9.17 -40.17 -1.97
C THR A 898 -8.41 -41.49 -2.00
N TYR A 899 -7.13 -41.49 -2.38
CA TYR A 899 -6.30 -42.70 -2.38
C TYR A 899 -6.13 -43.29 -0.97
N LEU A 900 -5.84 -42.45 0.02
CA LEU A 900 -5.64 -42.90 1.40
C LEU A 900 -6.94 -43.46 2.02
N ILE A 901 -8.08 -42.81 1.78
CA ILE A 901 -9.38 -43.31 2.23
C ILE A 901 -9.68 -44.68 1.61
N ASN A 902 -9.47 -44.83 0.30
CA ASN A 902 -9.68 -46.09 -0.42
C ASN A 902 -8.73 -47.21 0.04
N THR A 903 -7.55 -46.84 0.56
CA THR A 903 -6.55 -47.77 1.10
C THR A 903 -6.80 -48.12 2.57
N GLY A 904 -7.78 -47.47 3.23
CA GLY A 904 -8.23 -47.78 4.59
C GLY A 904 -7.74 -46.82 5.68
N VAL A 905 -7.12 -45.69 5.32
CA VAL A 905 -6.80 -44.62 6.28
C VAL A 905 -8.08 -43.89 6.69
N GLU A 906 -8.20 -43.55 7.97
CA GLU A 906 -9.36 -42.80 8.49
C GLU A 906 -9.51 -41.44 7.75
N PRO A 907 -10.73 -41.05 7.33
CA PRO A 907 -10.93 -39.85 6.50
C PRO A 907 -10.36 -38.55 7.07
N GLY A 908 -10.52 -38.29 8.37
CA GLY A 908 -9.94 -37.12 9.04
C GLY A 908 -8.41 -37.13 9.02
N GLN A 909 -7.79 -38.30 9.20
CA GLN A 909 -6.33 -38.45 9.08
C GLN A 909 -5.86 -38.29 7.63
N ALA A 910 -6.57 -38.84 6.65
CA ALA A 910 -6.28 -38.65 5.23
C ALA A 910 -6.33 -37.18 4.82
N PHE A 911 -7.34 -36.43 5.31
CA PHE A 911 -7.44 -34.98 5.12
C PHE A 911 -6.25 -34.22 5.71
N LYS A 912 -5.82 -34.56 6.94
CA LYS A 912 -4.64 -33.93 7.58
C LYS A 912 -3.36 -34.19 6.80
N ILE A 913 -3.18 -35.43 6.30
CA ILE A 913 -2.04 -35.79 5.46
C ILE A 913 -2.03 -34.96 4.17
N MET A 914 -3.16 -34.91 3.46
CA MET A 914 -3.33 -34.08 2.26
C MET A 914 -2.97 -32.61 2.53
N GLU A 915 -3.52 -32.01 3.58
CA GLU A 915 -3.28 -30.60 3.92
C GLU A 915 -1.84 -30.32 4.37
N SER A 916 -1.15 -31.29 4.99
CA SER A 916 0.26 -31.17 5.35
C SER A 916 1.16 -31.19 4.11
N VAL A 917 0.96 -32.20 3.25
CA VAL A 917 1.76 -32.41 2.03
C VAL A 917 1.60 -31.25 1.05
N ARG A 918 0.36 -30.80 0.79
CA ARG A 918 0.12 -29.69 -0.15
C ARG A 918 0.70 -28.36 0.31
N LYS A 919 1.03 -28.21 1.60
CA LYS A 919 1.68 -27.03 2.20
C LYS A 919 3.20 -27.17 2.31
N GLY A 920 3.76 -28.28 1.80
CA GLY A 920 5.20 -28.54 1.89
C GLY A 920 5.70 -28.83 3.30
N LYS A 921 4.81 -29.17 4.23
CA LYS A 921 5.17 -29.51 5.62
C LYS A 921 5.68 -30.94 5.78
N GLY A 922 5.60 -31.74 4.71
CA GLY A 922 5.97 -33.15 4.73
C GLY A 922 5.00 -34.00 5.57
N LEU A 923 5.53 -35.10 6.10
CA LEU A 923 4.79 -36.08 6.91
C LEU A 923 5.39 -36.12 8.32
N THR A 924 4.54 -36.24 9.33
CA THR A 924 4.93 -36.54 10.72
C THR A 924 5.00 -38.05 10.94
N SER A 925 5.63 -38.51 12.03
CA SER A 925 5.78 -39.96 12.32
C SER A 925 4.44 -40.69 12.35
N ASP A 926 3.43 -40.09 12.99
CA ASP A 926 2.07 -40.64 13.09
C ASP A 926 1.35 -40.74 11.73
N MET A 927 1.63 -39.80 10.81
CA MET A 927 1.09 -39.85 9.44
C MET A 927 1.72 -41.00 8.66
N GLU A 928 3.05 -41.17 8.75
CA GLU A 928 3.76 -42.25 8.07
C GLU A 928 3.33 -43.63 8.59
N GLU A 929 3.22 -43.78 9.91
CA GLU A 929 2.76 -45.02 10.55
C GLU A 929 1.36 -45.42 10.07
N ALA A 930 0.45 -44.47 9.94
CA ALA A 930 -0.90 -44.74 9.42
C ALA A 930 -0.91 -45.13 7.94
N MET A 931 -0.09 -44.48 7.11
CA MET A 931 0.07 -44.84 5.70
C MET A 931 0.64 -46.26 5.55
N VAL A 932 1.68 -46.59 6.31
CA VAL A 932 2.29 -47.93 6.31
C VAL A 932 1.31 -48.98 6.82
N ALA A 933 0.57 -48.70 7.89
CA ALA A 933 -0.43 -49.61 8.44
C ALA A 933 -1.57 -49.92 7.45
N ALA A 934 -1.92 -48.96 6.59
CA ALA A 934 -2.90 -49.13 5.52
C ALA A 934 -2.31 -49.84 4.26
N GLY A 935 -1.00 -50.10 4.23
CA GLY A 935 -0.35 -50.75 3.08
C GLY A 935 -0.02 -49.81 1.92
N VAL A 936 0.11 -48.50 2.19
CA VAL A 936 0.54 -47.52 1.19
C VAL A 936 2.00 -47.79 0.78
N PRO A 937 2.34 -47.85 -0.52
CA PRO A 937 3.70 -48.13 -0.97
C PRO A 937 4.74 -47.08 -0.55
N ASP A 938 5.97 -47.52 -0.31
CA ASP A 938 7.10 -46.64 0.09
C ASP A 938 7.34 -45.49 -0.88
N TRP A 939 7.18 -45.72 -2.19
CA TRP A 939 7.37 -44.68 -3.20
C TRP A 939 6.34 -43.55 -3.07
N TYR A 940 5.11 -43.87 -2.64
CA TYR A 940 4.04 -42.90 -2.46
C TYR A 940 4.33 -42.02 -1.24
N ILE A 941 4.76 -42.63 -0.13
CA ILE A 941 5.23 -41.92 1.08
C ILE A 941 6.42 -41.01 0.74
N TRP A 942 7.37 -41.51 -0.06
CA TRP A 942 8.51 -40.72 -0.52
C TRP A 942 8.09 -39.50 -1.35
N SER A 943 7.15 -39.68 -2.29
CA SER A 943 6.61 -38.61 -3.13
C SER A 943 5.95 -37.51 -2.29
N CYS A 944 5.12 -37.88 -1.30
CA CYS A 944 4.50 -36.95 -0.36
C CYS A 944 5.51 -36.07 0.41
N LYS A 945 6.73 -36.56 0.67
CA LYS A 945 7.78 -35.79 1.37
C LYS A 945 8.50 -34.78 0.46
N GLN A 946 8.47 -34.95 -0.85
CA GLN A 946 9.14 -34.05 -1.78
C GLN A 946 8.33 -32.77 -2.03
N ILE A 947 7.02 -32.94 -2.24
CA ILE A 947 6.08 -31.88 -2.63
C ILE A 947 6.19 -30.66 -1.72
N LYS A 948 6.45 -29.48 -2.28
CA LYS A 948 6.47 -28.20 -1.55
C LYS A 948 5.14 -27.44 -1.60
N TYR A 949 4.39 -27.65 -2.67
CA TYR A 949 3.08 -27.03 -2.90
C TYR A 949 2.31 -27.85 -3.93
N MET A 950 0.98 -27.94 -3.82
CA MET A 950 0.15 -28.66 -4.80
C MET A 950 -1.27 -28.12 -4.90
N PHE A 951 -1.82 -28.11 -6.12
CA PHE A 951 -3.17 -27.63 -6.43
C PHE A 951 -4.30 -28.60 -6.01
N PRO A 952 -5.51 -28.06 -5.72
CA PRO A 952 -6.73 -28.86 -5.75
C PRO A 952 -7.17 -29.19 -7.18
N LYS A 953 -7.81 -30.36 -7.35
CA LYS A 953 -8.34 -30.84 -8.64
C LYS A 953 -9.35 -29.89 -9.25
N ALA A 954 -10.18 -29.25 -8.42
CA ALA A 954 -11.12 -28.21 -8.84
C ALA A 954 -10.44 -27.03 -9.55
N HIS A 955 -9.32 -26.54 -9.01
CA HIS A 955 -8.55 -25.45 -9.61
C HIS A 955 -7.96 -25.89 -10.96
N ALA A 956 -7.33 -27.07 -10.99
CA ALA A 956 -6.78 -27.62 -12.23
C ALA A 956 -7.86 -27.80 -13.31
N ALA A 957 -9.03 -28.34 -12.96
CA ALA A 957 -10.16 -28.48 -13.89
C ALA A 957 -10.61 -27.13 -14.45
N ALA A 958 -10.85 -26.13 -13.59
CA ALA A 958 -11.28 -24.80 -14.01
C ALA A 958 -10.30 -24.13 -14.97
N TYR A 959 -8.99 -24.22 -14.69
CA TYR A 959 -7.95 -23.63 -15.52
C TYR A 959 -7.83 -24.35 -16.87
N VAL A 960 -7.94 -25.69 -16.88
CA VAL A 960 -7.96 -26.46 -18.12
C VAL A 960 -9.20 -26.13 -18.96
N MET A 961 -10.37 -25.91 -18.35
CA MET A 961 -11.57 -25.46 -19.08
C MET A 961 -11.33 -24.12 -19.80
N MET A 962 -10.73 -23.14 -19.12
CA MET A 962 -10.38 -21.85 -19.74
C MET A 962 -9.35 -22.02 -20.86
N ALA A 963 -8.28 -22.77 -20.61
CA ALA A 963 -7.23 -23.06 -21.59
C ALA A 963 -7.80 -23.77 -22.82
N PHE A 964 -8.74 -24.70 -22.64
CA PHE A 964 -9.41 -25.40 -23.73
C PHE A 964 -10.28 -24.47 -24.57
N ARG A 965 -11.06 -23.57 -23.94
CA ARG A 965 -11.83 -22.54 -24.65
C ARG A 965 -10.93 -21.63 -25.47
N ILE A 966 -9.82 -21.17 -24.91
CA ILE A 966 -8.84 -20.35 -25.64
C ILE A 966 -8.20 -21.15 -26.80
N ALA A 967 -7.89 -22.42 -26.58
CA ALA A 967 -7.35 -23.32 -27.60
C ALA A 967 -8.35 -23.57 -28.75
N TYR A 968 -9.65 -23.64 -28.46
CA TYR A 968 -10.71 -23.69 -29.47
C TYR A 968 -10.63 -22.49 -30.41
N PHE A 969 -10.56 -21.26 -29.88
CA PHE A 969 -10.39 -20.07 -30.70
C PHE A 969 -9.07 -20.07 -31.48
N LYS A 970 -7.97 -20.57 -30.89
CA LYS A 970 -6.69 -20.72 -31.60
C LYS A 970 -6.81 -21.61 -32.85
N VAL A 971 -7.61 -22.67 -32.77
CA VAL A 971 -7.83 -23.62 -33.88
C VAL A 971 -8.82 -23.07 -34.91
N TYR A 972 -9.99 -22.60 -34.47
CA TYR A 972 -11.11 -22.28 -35.35
C TYR A 972 -11.20 -20.79 -35.73
N HIS A 973 -10.69 -19.89 -34.89
CA HIS A 973 -10.73 -18.43 -35.06
C HIS A 973 -9.36 -17.78 -34.81
N PRO A 974 -8.31 -18.16 -35.57
CA PRO A 974 -6.92 -17.83 -35.26
C PRO A 974 -6.63 -16.32 -35.17
N LEU A 975 -7.20 -15.50 -36.05
CA LEU A 975 -7.00 -14.04 -35.99
C LEU A 975 -7.59 -13.42 -34.72
N ALA A 976 -8.73 -13.91 -34.23
CA ALA A 976 -9.31 -13.47 -32.96
C ALA A 976 -8.42 -13.87 -31.78
N TYR A 977 -7.89 -15.10 -31.79
CA TYR A 977 -6.92 -15.56 -30.81
C TYR A 977 -5.67 -14.68 -30.76
N TYR A 978 -5.02 -14.44 -31.90
CA TYR A 978 -3.80 -13.62 -31.95
C TYR A 978 -4.08 -12.16 -31.57
N ALA A 979 -5.20 -11.58 -32.02
CA ALA A 979 -5.61 -10.24 -31.61
C ALA A 979 -5.77 -10.14 -30.09
N ALA A 980 -6.46 -11.09 -29.47
CA ALA A 980 -6.64 -11.13 -28.01
C ALA A 980 -5.31 -11.36 -27.28
N TYR A 981 -4.48 -12.31 -27.74
CA TYR A 981 -3.20 -12.62 -27.12
C TYR A 981 -2.26 -11.42 -27.10
N PHE A 982 -2.08 -10.74 -28.23
CA PHE A 982 -1.18 -9.59 -28.34
C PHE A 982 -1.70 -8.34 -27.63
N SER A 983 -3.02 -8.22 -27.46
CA SER A 983 -3.62 -7.09 -26.74
C SER A 983 -3.54 -7.24 -25.22
N ILE A 984 -3.66 -8.48 -24.72
CA ILE A 984 -3.93 -8.72 -23.29
C ILE A 984 -2.76 -9.45 -22.61
N ARG A 985 -2.23 -10.50 -23.23
CA ARG A 985 -1.29 -11.44 -22.57
C ARG A 985 0.17 -11.21 -22.92
N ALA A 986 0.46 -10.66 -24.09
CA ALA A 986 1.83 -10.38 -24.49
C ALA A 986 2.46 -9.35 -23.54
N SER A 987 3.57 -9.72 -22.91
CA SER A 987 4.18 -8.93 -21.83
C SER A 987 5.24 -7.95 -22.31
N ALA A 988 5.82 -8.20 -23.48
CA ALA A 988 6.91 -7.43 -24.05
C ALA A 988 6.82 -7.39 -25.58
N PHE A 989 5.60 -7.25 -26.11
CA PHE A 989 5.37 -7.11 -27.54
C PHE A 989 6.06 -5.86 -28.08
N ASN A 990 6.70 -5.97 -29.24
CA ASN A 990 7.39 -4.84 -29.88
C ASN A 990 7.11 -4.81 -31.38
N TYR A 991 6.43 -3.74 -31.83
CA TYR A 991 6.05 -3.55 -33.22
C TYR A 991 7.24 -3.61 -34.19
N GLU A 992 8.34 -2.92 -33.89
CA GLU A 992 9.50 -2.83 -34.78
C GLU A 992 10.16 -4.19 -34.99
N LEU A 993 10.24 -4.98 -33.92
CA LEU A 993 10.88 -6.29 -33.95
C LEU A 993 9.97 -7.37 -34.55
N MET A 994 8.64 -7.25 -34.41
CA MET A 994 7.70 -8.34 -34.67
C MET A 994 6.80 -8.12 -35.89
N CYS A 995 6.38 -6.90 -36.18
CA CYS A 995 5.31 -6.62 -37.15
C CYS A 995 5.81 -6.28 -38.56
N LEU A 996 7.12 -6.08 -38.75
CA LEU A 996 7.72 -5.65 -40.02
C LEU A 996 8.07 -6.82 -40.96
N GLY A 997 7.34 -7.92 -40.86
CA GLY A 997 7.47 -9.11 -41.71
C GLY A 997 8.28 -10.26 -41.09
N ARG A 998 8.03 -11.48 -41.59
CA ARG A 998 8.59 -12.74 -41.07
C ARG A 998 10.11 -12.78 -41.07
N GLN A 999 10.75 -12.36 -42.17
CA GLN A 999 12.22 -12.41 -42.29
C GLN A 999 12.90 -11.57 -41.20
N ARG A 1000 12.40 -10.35 -40.96
CA ARG A 1000 12.98 -9.45 -39.96
C ARG A 1000 12.80 -9.98 -38.53
N LEU A 1001 11.65 -10.57 -38.24
CA LEU A 1001 11.42 -11.28 -36.98
C LEU A 1001 12.47 -12.39 -36.77
N GLU A 1002 12.65 -13.25 -37.77
CA GLU A 1002 13.57 -14.39 -37.70
C GLU A 1002 15.03 -13.95 -37.54
N GLU A 1003 15.44 -12.84 -38.15
CA GLU A 1003 16.76 -12.23 -37.95
C GLU A 1003 16.99 -11.78 -36.49
N HIS A 1004 16.00 -11.12 -35.88
CA HIS A 1004 16.07 -10.72 -34.48
C HIS A 1004 16.04 -11.92 -33.51
N MET A 1005 15.20 -12.93 -33.81
CA MET A 1005 15.16 -14.16 -33.02
C MET A 1005 16.50 -14.91 -33.07
N ALA A 1006 17.14 -14.98 -34.23
CA ALA A 1006 18.46 -15.57 -34.39
C ALA A 1006 19.53 -14.84 -33.56
N ASP A 1007 19.46 -13.50 -33.49
CA ASP A 1007 20.34 -12.73 -32.61
C ASP A 1007 20.16 -13.09 -31.14
N TYR A 1008 18.92 -13.09 -30.65
CA TYR A 1008 18.61 -13.38 -29.25
C TYR A 1008 19.05 -14.79 -28.87
N LYS A 1009 18.89 -15.74 -29.79
CA LYS A 1009 19.37 -17.13 -29.61
C LYS A 1009 20.89 -17.21 -29.51
N ARG A 1010 21.64 -16.45 -30.32
CA ARG A 1010 23.12 -16.44 -30.24
C ARG A 1010 23.64 -15.98 -28.89
N ARG A 1011 22.91 -15.09 -28.21
CA ARG A 1011 23.26 -14.54 -26.89
C ARG A 1011 22.29 -14.96 -25.78
N SER A 1012 21.71 -16.15 -25.88
CA SER A 1012 20.64 -16.61 -24.97
C SER A 1012 21.00 -16.53 -23.48
N ASN A 1013 22.28 -16.72 -23.15
CA ASN A 1013 22.78 -16.70 -21.76
C ASN A 1013 22.98 -15.28 -21.21
N GLU A 1014 22.91 -14.25 -22.06
CA GLU A 1014 23.14 -12.85 -21.72
C GLU A 1014 21.85 -12.01 -21.82
N LEU A 1015 20.73 -12.63 -22.21
CA LEU A 1015 19.45 -11.94 -22.34
C LEU A 1015 18.96 -11.42 -20.99
N THR A 1016 18.61 -10.14 -20.98
CA THR A 1016 17.86 -9.52 -19.87
C THR A 1016 16.45 -10.12 -19.77
N LYS A 1017 15.77 -9.93 -18.64
CA LYS A 1017 14.40 -10.42 -18.45
C LYS A 1017 13.42 -9.86 -19.51
N LYS A 1018 13.52 -8.57 -19.84
CA LYS A 1018 12.71 -7.94 -20.91
C LYS A 1018 12.94 -8.65 -22.26
N GLU A 1019 14.19 -8.98 -22.59
CA GLU A 1019 14.51 -9.66 -23.85
C GLU A 1019 14.05 -11.12 -23.87
N GLN A 1020 14.13 -11.84 -22.75
CA GLN A 1020 13.55 -13.19 -22.62
C GLN A 1020 12.03 -13.17 -22.85
N ASP A 1021 11.34 -12.19 -22.24
CA ASP A 1021 9.89 -12.01 -22.41
C ASP A 1021 9.54 -11.59 -23.85
N THR A 1022 10.36 -10.74 -24.47
CA THR A 1022 10.22 -10.36 -25.89
C THR A 1022 10.37 -11.58 -26.80
N TYR A 1023 11.37 -12.43 -26.54
CA TYR A 1023 11.61 -13.66 -27.32
C TYR A 1023 10.42 -14.63 -27.23
N ARG A 1024 9.80 -14.73 -26.05
CA ARG A 1024 8.60 -15.54 -25.86
C ARG A 1024 7.46 -15.05 -26.74
N ASP A 1025 7.21 -13.74 -26.76
CA ASP A 1025 6.15 -13.15 -27.60
C ASP A 1025 6.48 -13.29 -29.11
N MET A 1026 7.77 -13.18 -29.49
CA MET A 1026 8.24 -13.42 -30.86
C MET A 1026 7.89 -14.82 -31.37
N ARG A 1027 7.94 -15.87 -30.52
CA ARG A 1027 7.56 -17.24 -30.91
C ARG A 1027 6.09 -17.36 -31.31
N ILE A 1028 5.21 -16.61 -30.65
CA ILE A 1028 3.78 -16.57 -30.99
C ILE A 1028 3.57 -15.85 -32.33
N VAL A 1029 4.34 -14.78 -32.58
CA VAL A 1029 4.33 -14.09 -33.86
C VAL A 1029 4.89 -14.96 -34.99
N GLN A 1030 5.94 -15.74 -34.72
CA GLN A 1030 6.49 -16.70 -35.68
C GLN A 1030 5.44 -17.75 -36.04
N GLU A 1031 4.71 -18.30 -35.07
CA GLU A 1031 3.58 -19.20 -35.32
C GLU A 1031 2.51 -18.53 -36.17
N MET A 1032 2.12 -17.29 -35.86
CA MET A 1032 1.14 -16.54 -36.65
C MET A 1032 1.55 -16.40 -38.12
N TYR A 1033 2.80 -16.00 -38.39
CA TYR A 1033 3.32 -15.90 -39.76
C TYR A 1033 3.41 -17.26 -40.45
N ALA A 1034 3.81 -18.31 -39.73
CA ALA A 1034 3.88 -19.66 -40.26
C ALA A 1034 2.50 -20.17 -40.71
N ARG A 1035 1.43 -19.75 -40.02
CA ARG A 1035 0.04 -20.05 -40.40
C ARG A 1035 -0.51 -19.18 -41.53
N GLY A 1036 0.30 -18.27 -42.08
CA GLY A 1036 -0.05 -17.45 -43.24
C GLY A 1036 -0.79 -16.15 -42.91
N PHE A 1037 -0.84 -15.73 -41.64
CA PHE A 1037 -1.40 -14.44 -41.25
C PHE A 1037 -0.34 -13.34 -41.25
N GLU A 1038 -0.76 -12.09 -41.42
CA GLU A 1038 0.12 -10.94 -41.53
C GLU A 1038 -0.36 -9.78 -40.66
N PHE A 1039 0.58 -8.94 -40.24
CA PHE A 1039 0.26 -7.62 -39.73
C PHE A 1039 0.08 -6.63 -40.87
N MET A 1040 -0.74 -5.62 -40.63
CA MET A 1040 -0.73 -4.39 -41.40
C MET A 1040 -0.01 -3.27 -40.63
N PRO A 1041 0.52 -2.26 -41.32
CA PRO A 1041 1.13 -1.11 -40.65
C PRO A 1041 0.15 -0.41 -39.71
N ILE A 1042 0.67 0.18 -38.64
CA ILE A 1042 -0.13 1.05 -37.76
C ILE A 1042 -0.62 2.25 -38.57
N ASP A 1043 -1.94 2.42 -38.63
CA ASP A 1043 -2.57 3.62 -39.18
C ASP A 1043 -2.94 4.54 -38.02
N VAL A 1044 -2.32 5.72 -37.99
CA VAL A 1044 -2.44 6.70 -36.90
C VAL A 1044 -3.89 7.15 -36.65
N TYR A 1045 -4.79 7.00 -37.64
CA TYR A 1045 -6.18 7.41 -37.53
C TYR A 1045 -7.15 6.27 -37.23
N ARG A 1046 -6.71 5.02 -37.35
CA ARG A 1046 -7.57 3.82 -37.17
C ARG A 1046 -7.17 2.97 -35.98
N ALA A 1047 -5.87 2.90 -35.68
CA ALA A 1047 -5.34 2.06 -34.62
C ALA A 1047 -5.91 2.47 -33.25
N LYS A 1048 -6.12 1.48 -32.37
CA LYS A 1048 -6.50 1.71 -30.98
C LYS A 1048 -5.27 1.91 -30.11
N ALA A 1049 -5.48 2.49 -28.94
CA ALA A 1049 -4.42 2.69 -27.95
C ALA A 1049 -3.84 1.35 -27.48
N HIS A 1050 -4.70 0.42 -27.06
CA HIS A 1050 -4.28 -0.80 -26.34
C HIS A 1050 -4.60 -2.12 -27.05
N HIS A 1051 -5.60 -2.15 -27.95
CA HIS A 1051 -6.06 -3.41 -28.55
C HIS A 1051 -5.71 -3.54 -30.04
N PHE A 1052 -5.32 -4.74 -30.43
CA PHE A 1052 -5.13 -5.15 -31.81
C PHE A 1052 -6.50 -5.34 -32.49
N GLN A 1053 -6.56 -5.04 -33.78
CA GLN A 1053 -7.81 -5.10 -34.55
C GLN A 1053 -7.66 -6.03 -35.75
N ILE A 1054 -8.74 -6.75 -36.08
CA ILE A 1054 -8.81 -7.53 -37.32
C ILE A 1054 -9.39 -6.63 -38.41
N ILE A 1055 -8.61 -6.36 -39.45
CA ILE A 1055 -9.00 -5.51 -40.59
C ILE A 1055 -8.56 -6.21 -41.87
N ASP A 1056 -9.49 -6.44 -42.78
CA ASP A 1056 -9.24 -7.04 -44.11
C ASP A 1056 -8.45 -8.37 -44.04
N GLY A 1057 -8.72 -9.19 -43.01
CA GLY A 1057 -8.03 -10.47 -42.78
C GLY A 1057 -6.61 -10.36 -42.23
N LYS A 1058 -6.17 -9.16 -41.81
CA LYS A 1058 -4.87 -8.88 -41.19
C LYS A 1058 -5.04 -8.31 -39.78
N LEU A 1059 -3.95 -8.31 -39.01
CA LEU A 1059 -3.92 -7.66 -37.69
C LEU A 1059 -3.32 -6.26 -37.78
N MET A 1060 -4.06 -5.26 -37.30
CA MET A 1060 -3.55 -3.92 -37.03
C MET A 1060 -3.06 -3.86 -35.58
N PRO A 1061 -1.76 -3.60 -35.34
CA PRO A 1061 -1.23 -3.42 -34.00
C PRO A 1061 -1.77 -2.18 -33.30
N SER A 1062 -1.79 -2.22 -31.97
CA SER A 1062 -2.12 -1.07 -31.13
C SER A 1062 -0.96 -0.09 -31.03
N PHE A 1063 -1.23 1.14 -30.58
CA PHE A 1063 -0.16 2.10 -30.30
C PHE A 1063 0.76 1.66 -29.15
N SER A 1064 0.22 1.00 -28.11
CA SER A 1064 0.99 0.49 -26.98
C SER A 1064 2.08 -0.53 -27.37
N SER A 1065 1.99 -1.11 -28.58
CA SER A 1065 3.02 -2.00 -29.12
C SER A 1065 4.32 -1.29 -29.55
N LEU A 1066 4.33 0.06 -29.60
CA LEU A 1066 5.50 0.85 -29.96
C LEU A 1066 6.42 1.09 -28.76
N ASP A 1067 7.70 0.73 -28.88
CA ASP A 1067 8.67 0.94 -27.80
C ASP A 1067 8.81 2.43 -27.46
N GLY A 1068 8.76 2.74 -26.17
CA GLY A 1068 8.80 4.11 -25.65
C GLY A 1068 7.46 4.86 -25.67
N LEU A 1069 6.39 4.29 -26.20
CA LEU A 1069 5.05 4.87 -26.17
C LEU A 1069 4.18 4.18 -25.09
N GLY A 1070 4.18 4.73 -23.88
CA GLY A 1070 3.35 4.19 -22.78
C GLY A 1070 1.85 4.46 -22.93
N ASP A 1071 1.04 3.77 -22.13
CA ASP A 1071 -0.44 3.72 -22.27
C ASP A 1071 -1.10 5.10 -22.37
N LYS A 1072 -0.76 6.04 -21.47
CA LYS A 1072 -1.31 7.41 -21.50
C LYS A 1072 -0.96 8.16 -22.77
N ALA A 1073 0.22 7.92 -23.33
CA ALA A 1073 0.63 8.54 -24.59
C ALA A 1073 -0.11 7.90 -25.77
N ALA A 1074 -0.32 6.58 -25.75
CA ALA A 1074 -1.17 5.88 -26.72
C ALA A 1074 -2.61 6.41 -26.71
N ASP A 1075 -3.21 6.60 -25.53
CA ASP A 1075 -4.54 7.23 -25.38
C ASP A 1075 -4.55 8.65 -25.94
N ALA A 1076 -3.53 9.45 -25.62
CA ALA A 1076 -3.41 10.82 -26.10
C ALA A 1076 -3.28 10.91 -27.63
N VAL A 1077 -2.62 9.94 -28.28
CA VAL A 1077 -2.56 9.85 -29.75
C VAL A 1077 -3.96 9.63 -30.33
N VAL A 1078 -4.72 8.68 -29.79
CA VAL A 1078 -6.09 8.39 -30.25
C VAL A 1078 -6.99 9.62 -30.07
N GLU A 1079 -6.94 10.27 -28.91
CA GLU A 1079 -7.72 11.49 -28.65
C GLU A 1079 -7.29 12.67 -29.52
N ALA A 1080 -5.99 12.82 -29.79
CA ALA A 1080 -5.50 13.84 -30.69
C ALA A 1080 -5.97 13.59 -32.13
N ALA A 1081 -5.96 12.35 -32.61
CA ALA A 1081 -6.39 11.98 -33.96
C ALA A 1081 -7.89 12.28 -34.19
N LYS A 1082 -8.74 12.11 -33.16
CA LYS A 1082 -10.17 12.48 -33.22
C LYS A 1082 -10.41 13.97 -33.52
N LYS A 1083 -9.45 14.85 -33.18
CA LYS A 1083 -9.53 16.31 -33.40
C LYS A 1083 -9.22 16.73 -34.83
N GLY A 1084 -8.94 15.79 -35.74
CA GLY A 1084 -8.66 16.03 -37.15
C GLY A 1084 -7.26 15.60 -37.56
N LYS A 1085 -6.96 15.70 -38.86
CA LYS A 1085 -5.66 15.28 -39.41
C LYS A 1085 -4.50 16.07 -38.79
N PHE A 1086 -3.35 15.41 -38.68
CA PHE A 1086 -2.11 16.07 -38.29
C PHE A 1086 -1.54 16.85 -39.47
N LEU A 1087 -1.03 18.05 -39.20
CA LEU A 1087 -0.50 18.95 -40.24
C LEU A 1087 1.01 18.74 -40.47
N SER A 1088 1.73 18.37 -39.42
CA SER A 1088 3.17 18.10 -39.41
C SER A 1088 3.52 17.11 -38.30
N ARG A 1089 4.78 16.67 -38.26
CA ARG A 1089 5.31 15.86 -37.15
C ARG A 1089 5.36 16.65 -35.85
N ASP A 1090 5.65 17.95 -35.91
CA ASP A 1090 5.57 18.84 -34.76
C ASP A 1090 4.12 18.97 -34.24
N ASP A 1091 3.14 19.07 -35.13
CA ASP A 1091 1.72 19.10 -34.75
C ASP A 1091 1.30 17.80 -34.07
N PHE A 1092 1.70 16.66 -34.63
CA PHE A 1092 1.50 15.35 -34.01
C PHE A 1092 2.08 15.32 -32.59
N LYS A 1093 3.36 15.69 -32.45
CA LYS A 1093 4.09 15.70 -31.17
C LYS A 1093 3.40 16.58 -30.12
N ILE A 1094 3.02 17.81 -30.48
CA ILE A 1094 2.43 18.77 -29.54
C ILE A 1094 1.04 18.31 -29.10
N ARG A 1095 0.20 17.87 -30.05
CA ARG A 1095 -1.18 17.46 -29.75
C ARG A 1095 -1.26 16.15 -28.98
N SER A 1096 -0.37 15.20 -29.27
CA SER A 1096 -0.33 13.89 -28.62
C SER A 1096 0.57 13.85 -27.37
N LYS A 1097 1.40 14.88 -27.15
CA LYS A 1097 2.42 14.94 -26.08
C LYS A 1097 3.42 13.78 -26.11
N VAL A 1098 3.66 13.22 -27.29
CA VAL A 1098 4.63 12.14 -27.50
C VAL A 1098 6.06 12.70 -27.55
N SER A 1099 7.05 11.91 -27.11
CA SER A 1099 8.46 12.34 -27.10
C SER A 1099 9.03 12.42 -28.52
N SER A 1100 10.04 13.28 -28.74
CA SER A 1100 10.70 13.39 -30.06
C SER A 1100 11.24 12.03 -30.53
N THR A 1101 11.84 11.26 -29.63
CA THR A 1101 12.41 9.94 -29.93
C THR A 1101 11.38 9.00 -30.53
N VAL A 1102 10.16 8.96 -29.96
CA VAL A 1102 9.09 8.10 -30.46
C VAL A 1102 8.58 8.61 -31.82
N VAL A 1103 8.41 9.92 -31.99
CA VAL A 1103 8.00 10.53 -33.27
C VAL A 1103 9.01 10.20 -34.38
N ASP A 1104 10.30 10.33 -34.09
CA ASP A 1104 11.38 10.02 -35.04
C ASP A 1104 11.39 8.53 -35.41
N ASN A 1105 11.17 7.65 -34.44
CA ASN A 1105 11.07 6.20 -34.69
C ASN A 1105 9.84 5.86 -35.53
N MET A 1106 8.67 6.43 -35.22
CA MET A 1106 7.46 6.26 -36.02
C MET A 1106 7.65 6.74 -37.47
N ALA A 1107 8.36 7.87 -37.66
CA ALA A 1107 8.69 8.38 -38.99
C ALA A 1107 9.64 7.45 -39.76
N LYS A 1108 10.69 6.92 -39.11
CA LYS A 1108 11.63 5.97 -39.72
C LYS A 1108 10.92 4.68 -40.18
N MET A 1109 9.90 4.26 -39.44
CA MET A 1109 9.05 3.11 -39.78
C MET A 1109 7.96 3.45 -40.82
N GLY A 1110 7.87 4.70 -41.28
CA GLY A 1110 6.89 5.14 -42.27
C GLY A 1110 5.46 5.32 -41.74
N LEU A 1111 5.24 5.24 -40.42
CA LEU A 1111 3.90 5.29 -39.81
C LEU A 1111 3.25 6.69 -39.89
N LEU A 1112 4.08 7.73 -40.05
CA LEU A 1112 3.63 9.12 -40.18
C LEU A 1112 3.45 9.57 -41.65
N GLY A 1113 3.63 8.66 -42.61
CA GLY A 1113 3.51 8.96 -44.04
C GLY A 1113 4.35 10.18 -44.48
N ASP A 1114 3.76 11.00 -45.35
CA ASP A 1114 4.39 12.19 -45.93
C ASP A 1114 4.25 13.46 -45.05
N LEU A 1115 3.96 13.32 -43.75
CA LEU A 1115 3.85 14.48 -42.85
C LEU A 1115 5.16 15.28 -42.85
N PRO A 1116 5.12 16.59 -43.17
CA PRO A 1116 6.29 17.45 -43.12
C PRO A 1116 6.81 17.59 -41.69
N LEU A 1117 8.09 17.93 -41.52
CA LEU A 1117 8.70 18.11 -40.19
C LEU A 1117 7.92 19.15 -39.36
N SER A 1118 7.75 20.35 -39.93
CA SER A 1118 7.06 21.48 -39.30
C SER A 1118 6.03 22.10 -40.24
N ASN A 1119 5.08 22.84 -39.67
CA ASN A 1119 4.17 23.68 -40.44
C ASN A 1119 4.93 24.93 -40.88
N GLN A 1120 4.96 25.22 -42.18
CA GLN A 1120 5.61 26.44 -42.70
C GLN A 1120 4.76 27.71 -42.46
N MET A 1121 3.49 27.57 -42.06
CA MET A 1121 2.58 28.67 -41.72
C MET A 1121 1.58 28.25 -40.63
N SER A 1122 1.36 29.14 -39.64
CA SER A 1122 0.29 29.04 -38.63
C SER A 1122 -0.76 30.12 -38.88
N ILE A 1123 -2.05 29.78 -38.83
CA ILE A 1123 -3.15 30.74 -39.07
C ILE A 1123 -3.16 31.87 -38.01
N LEU A 1124 -2.65 31.61 -36.80
CA LEU A 1124 -2.52 32.62 -35.75
C LEU A 1124 -1.47 33.69 -36.08
N ASP A 1125 -0.44 33.35 -36.86
CA ASP A 1125 0.57 34.32 -37.32
C ASP A 1125 0.00 35.27 -38.37
N TYR A 1126 -1.10 34.88 -39.04
CA TYR A 1126 -1.84 35.72 -39.99
C TYR A 1126 -2.89 36.60 -39.31
N LEU A 1127 -3.36 36.23 -38.12
CA LEU A 1127 -4.33 37.01 -37.34
C LEU A 1127 -3.66 38.03 -36.41
N ASN A 1128 -2.36 37.85 -36.12
CA ASN A 1128 -1.53 38.77 -35.35
C ASN A 1128 -0.58 39.63 -36.22
N GLY A 1129 -0.71 39.55 -37.54
CA GLY A 1129 0.10 40.28 -38.54
C GLY A 1129 -0.56 41.57 -39.01
#